data_AF-A0A7H8PXB2-F1
#
_entry.id   AF-A0A7H8PXB2-F1
#
_cell.length_a   1.000
_cell.length_b   1.000
_cell.length_c   1.000
_cell.angle_alpha   90.00
_cell.angle_beta   90.00
_cell.angle_gamma   90.00
#
_symmetry.space_group_name_H-M   'P 1'
#
loop_
_entity.id
_entity.type
_entity.pdbx_description
1 polymer ?
#
loop_
_entity_poly.entity_id
_entity_poly.type
_entity_poly.pdbx_seq_one_letter_code
_entity_poly.pdbx_strand_id
1 'polypeptide(L)'
;MFHKLFTVSIFFLFLTGCGGGGGSSDTTEANPDPDPDPPVPTEPQPEADPWEVNCFTQPLESSNNTQLPTLTEGPMPNHSGSMLTEHMAALDLVDYQQATHVAVANGDWCDATVWHNGDVPGTDARVVIPEGFKITYASVSDADLKTLRVDGELSFATDKPSYLLVDTIFIDPRGRLEIGTPEKPVAANARVAIVFSDRGAIDTSWDPLVLSRGLIAHGQTTIHGERKTTHLKVKEDPAKGDDTIVLAETPRNWHTGDQVVIAGTYYSGWKWDNDAQEERYFGTQDEVRTIANINGNVVTLSEPLKYDHFTPRADLHTSVANFSRNITFQTENADDLPVFRRGHVMFMHSDKVDVRYAEFRQLGRTDKSVPSSEVDQLDIVRADSNVRGRYPFHFHRTGLDDPKNPAIAVGNAIFGSPGWGLVHHDSHANFYENASFDTHGAGFVAESGNETGDWVRNIAIKAQGTKNFNPKNGMDRETYDIARTGEGFWFQSRMVRSFANIAASVNHGFVYLHRGTGMINFPAQQYMLPEALGYGTLVAPDDVPIRAFDDNEAFGCQVGLYIVKANPMQQHDIYTVLSDFTAWEVEAGAAAEYTSHYLFKNFDVIGNTPEEYRDPVFGIEMGNNSSDMVVRDSRIKGFPEGIRLSKFHTEDRWKGKDQFVLIDNHIEGAATEFVELDTDADTFVNGADLVTSRFEIHLNDDLPIEYLDPSTADGAGISYYGRKVDSIGENPLPGGGDELLTVAADMIGQLKHEGYRETSSGDAYTVIEQYFSDRATGRIHKVGLKTRLGDNVIAAINKNDSPWSVARFDGSIDLESRPPSVVDDEAHTAFEQSVVVDVLKNDSDPDGDSISIDGIVQPRNGVAFKNTDGTFEYRPNIGFSGVDIVQFWVSDSNGNFVESNLTVNVATP
;
A
#
# COMPACT_ATOMS: atom_id res chain seq x y z
N MET A 1 -40.76 6.49 19.30
CA MET A 1 -42.16 6.99 19.39
C MET A 1 -42.12 8.50 19.49
N PHE A 2 -42.84 9.18 18.58
CA PHE A 2 -43.19 10.61 18.49
C PHE A 2 -42.04 11.65 18.35
N HIS A 3 -41.71 12.15 17.16
CA HIS A 3 -42.40 13.06 16.20
C HIS A 3 -42.36 14.56 16.53
N LYS A 4 -41.85 15.28 15.52
CA LYS A 4 -41.85 16.72 15.21
C LYS A 4 -43.14 17.47 15.58
N LEU A 5 -43.03 18.78 15.86
CA LEU A 5 -43.65 19.88 15.09
C LEU A 5 -43.49 21.23 15.82
N PHE A 6 -42.81 22.18 15.17
CA PHE A 6 -42.97 23.61 15.44
C PHE A 6 -43.89 24.20 14.38
N THR A 7 -45.00 24.79 14.82
CA THR A 7 -45.92 25.60 14.02
C THR A 7 -45.86 27.02 14.57
N VAL A 8 -45.48 27.98 13.75
CA VAL A 8 -45.54 29.42 14.08
C VAL A 8 -46.92 29.94 13.67
N SER A 9 -47.66 30.49 14.64
CA SER A 9 -48.87 31.28 14.41
C SER A 9 -48.62 32.73 14.83
N ILE A 10 -48.95 33.64 13.92
CA ILE A 10 -49.01 35.10 14.07
C ILE A 10 -50.27 35.47 14.86
N PHE A 11 -50.20 36.39 15.84
CA PHE A 11 -51.31 37.32 16.15
C PHE A 11 -50.84 38.59 16.92
N PHE A 12 -50.98 39.73 16.23
CA PHE A 12 -51.54 41.04 16.64
C PHE A 12 -51.01 41.91 17.81
N LEU A 13 -50.71 43.15 17.39
CA LEU A 13 -51.14 44.47 17.89
C LEU A 13 -50.53 45.05 19.17
N PHE A 14 -49.86 46.20 19.03
CA PHE A 14 -50.13 47.38 19.86
C PHE A 14 -49.97 48.68 19.04
N LEU A 15 -50.86 49.61 19.37
CA LEU A 15 -51.15 50.91 18.77
C LEU A 15 -50.27 52.06 19.32
N THR A 16 -50.41 53.22 18.67
CA THR A 16 -50.04 54.61 19.05
C THR A 16 -48.63 55.06 18.69
N GLY A 17 -48.36 56.22 18.08
CA GLY A 17 -49.20 57.35 17.66
C GLY A 17 -48.41 58.67 17.76
N CYS A 18 -48.46 59.51 16.72
CA CYS A 18 -48.19 60.97 16.61
C CYS A 18 -47.44 61.22 15.29
N GLY A 19 -47.95 61.96 14.30
CA GLY A 19 -48.36 63.38 14.29
C GLY A 19 -47.45 64.07 13.24
N GLY A 20 -47.84 65.01 12.38
CA GLY A 20 -49.08 65.69 12.06
C GLY A 20 -48.84 66.64 10.86
N GLY A 21 -49.91 67.25 10.34
CA GLY A 21 -49.93 68.44 9.45
C GLY A 21 -49.59 68.18 7.97
N GLY A 22 -50.28 68.71 6.96
CA GLY A 22 -51.40 69.66 6.87
C GLY A 22 -51.44 70.24 5.43
N GLY A 23 -52.65 70.53 4.92
CA GLY A 23 -52.94 71.40 3.75
C GLY A 23 -52.67 70.81 2.35
N SER A 24 -53.63 70.41 1.52
CA SER A 24 -54.78 71.10 0.87
C SER A 24 -54.47 71.64 -0.54
N SER A 25 -55.44 71.41 -1.44
CA SER A 25 -55.77 71.99 -2.75
C SER A 25 -55.41 71.10 -3.95
N ASP A 26 -56.34 70.29 -4.48
CA ASP A 26 -57.51 70.63 -5.33
C ASP A 26 -57.09 70.92 -6.79
N THR A 27 -57.43 70.04 -7.74
CA THR A 27 -58.47 70.28 -8.77
C THR A 27 -58.47 69.19 -9.88
N THR A 28 -59.67 68.64 -10.10
CA THR A 28 -60.36 68.36 -11.37
C THR A 28 -59.92 67.24 -12.35
N GLU A 29 -60.82 66.26 -12.39
CA GLU A 29 -61.58 65.76 -13.56
C GLU A 29 -61.07 64.62 -14.47
N ALA A 30 -62.03 63.67 -14.63
CA ALA A 30 -62.34 62.79 -15.76
C ALA A 30 -61.56 61.46 -15.91
N ASN A 31 -62.21 60.41 -15.39
CA ASN A 31 -62.04 58.98 -15.67
C ASN A 31 -62.43 58.67 -17.14
N PRO A 32 -61.73 57.75 -17.83
CA PRO A 32 -62.40 56.49 -18.17
C PRO A 32 -61.51 55.22 -18.20
N ASP A 33 -62.15 54.12 -17.76
CA ASP A 33 -61.85 52.69 -17.95
C ASP A 33 -60.61 52.05 -17.29
N PRO A 34 -60.73 50.77 -16.82
CA PRO A 34 -59.72 50.10 -16.02
C PRO A 34 -58.62 49.52 -16.92
N ASP A 35 -57.39 49.99 -16.74
CA ASP A 35 -56.20 49.34 -17.29
C ASP A 35 -55.94 48.02 -16.51
N PRO A 36 -55.40 46.99 -17.17
CA PRO A 36 -55.24 45.65 -16.63
C PRO A 36 -54.16 45.61 -15.55
N ASP A 37 -54.25 44.63 -14.66
CA ASP A 37 -53.26 44.35 -13.63
C ASP A 37 -51.82 44.42 -14.20
N PRO A 38 -50.86 45.03 -13.47
CA PRO A 38 -49.47 45.02 -13.90
C PRO A 38 -49.00 43.57 -14.04
N PRO A 39 -48.15 43.24 -15.04
CA PRO A 39 -47.62 41.91 -15.19
C PRO A 39 -46.93 41.51 -13.89
N VAL A 40 -47.38 40.40 -13.32
CA VAL A 40 -46.65 39.66 -12.28
C VAL A 40 -45.19 39.58 -12.75
N PRO A 41 -44.19 39.92 -11.92
CA PRO A 41 -42.80 39.67 -12.28
C PRO A 41 -42.71 38.18 -12.57
N THR A 42 -42.47 37.83 -13.84
CA THR A 42 -42.06 36.48 -14.19
C THR A 42 -40.88 36.16 -13.30
N GLU A 43 -40.99 35.07 -12.52
CA GLU A 43 -39.83 34.46 -11.89
C GLU A 43 -38.68 34.47 -12.90
N PRO A 44 -37.45 34.84 -12.51
CA PRO A 44 -36.32 34.68 -13.40
C PRO A 44 -36.37 33.24 -13.89
N GLN A 45 -36.50 33.07 -15.21
CA GLN A 45 -36.22 31.77 -15.83
C GLN A 45 -34.89 31.32 -15.24
N PRO A 46 -34.78 30.08 -14.72
CA PRO A 46 -33.49 29.58 -14.29
C PRO A 46 -32.52 29.81 -15.45
N GLU A 47 -31.40 30.46 -15.20
CA GLU A 47 -30.32 30.49 -16.17
C GLU A 47 -30.06 29.03 -16.57
N ALA A 48 -30.02 28.75 -17.87
CA ALA A 48 -29.71 27.42 -18.37
C ALA A 48 -28.42 26.95 -17.69
N ASP A 49 -28.48 25.78 -17.08
CA ASP A 49 -27.35 25.22 -16.37
C ASP A 49 -26.15 25.15 -17.34
N PRO A 50 -24.98 25.76 -17.05
CA PRO A 50 -23.79 25.60 -17.89
C PRO A 50 -23.35 24.11 -18.04
N TRP A 51 -24.00 23.18 -17.34
CA TRP A 51 -23.82 21.73 -17.40
C TRP A 51 -24.83 20.96 -18.29
N GLU A 52 -25.66 21.59 -19.12
CA GLU A 52 -26.54 20.86 -20.07
C GLU A 52 -25.76 20.17 -21.20
N VAL A 53 -25.33 18.93 -20.95
CA VAL A 53 -24.98 17.93 -21.99
C VAL A 53 -25.73 16.63 -21.70
N ASN A 54 -27.05 16.66 -21.91
CA ASN A 54 -27.93 15.51 -21.76
C ASN A 54 -28.27 14.95 -23.15
N CYS A 55 -28.06 13.66 -23.35
CA CYS A 55 -28.28 12.95 -24.61
C CYS A 55 -29.68 12.36 -24.74
N PHE A 56 -30.51 12.49 -23.70
CA PHE A 56 -31.89 12.01 -23.64
C PHE A 56 -32.87 13.08 -24.10
N THR A 57 -32.90 13.37 -25.40
CA THR A 57 -34.05 14.04 -26.03
C THR A 57 -34.95 13.00 -26.66
N GLN A 58 -36.21 12.91 -26.18
CA GLN A 58 -37.37 12.13 -26.62
C GLN A 58 -37.15 10.84 -27.46
N PRO A 59 -37.79 9.70 -27.08
CA PRO A 59 -37.63 8.43 -27.79
C PRO A 59 -37.96 8.57 -29.28
N LEU A 60 -37.04 8.14 -30.15
CA LEU A 60 -37.39 7.86 -31.54
C LEU A 60 -38.34 6.66 -31.54
N GLU A 61 -39.42 6.72 -32.34
CA GLU A 61 -40.31 5.58 -32.52
C GLU A 61 -39.49 4.36 -32.97
N SER A 62 -39.53 3.29 -32.18
CA SER A 62 -38.77 2.05 -32.39
C SER A 62 -38.96 1.52 -33.81
N SER A 63 -37.95 1.69 -34.67
CA SER A 63 -37.95 1.07 -36.00
C SER A 63 -37.11 -0.20 -35.97
N ASN A 64 -37.82 -1.33 -35.97
CA ASN A 64 -37.35 -2.71 -36.12
C ASN A 64 -36.63 -3.33 -34.92
N ASN A 65 -37.38 -4.17 -34.22
CA ASN A 65 -36.88 -5.16 -33.26
C ASN A 65 -36.14 -6.29 -34.00
N THR A 66 -34.90 -6.05 -34.43
CA THR A 66 -34.00 -7.09 -34.94
C THR A 66 -33.27 -7.77 -33.79
N GLN A 67 -33.01 -9.07 -33.94
CA GLN A 67 -32.21 -9.84 -32.99
C GLN A 67 -30.82 -9.18 -32.83
N LEU A 68 -30.37 -9.02 -31.58
CA LEU A 68 -29.04 -8.48 -31.27
C LEU A 68 -27.93 -9.22 -32.03
N PRO A 69 -26.79 -8.56 -32.30
CA PRO A 69 -25.63 -9.24 -32.85
C PRO A 69 -25.24 -10.46 -32.01
N THR A 70 -24.84 -11.55 -32.66
CA THR A 70 -24.28 -12.70 -31.94
C THR A 70 -22.95 -12.29 -31.32
N LEU A 71 -22.88 -12.31 -30.00
CA LEU A 71 -21.66 -12.06 -29.23
C LEU A 71 -21.06 -13.42 -28.83
N THR A 72 -19.74 -13.52 -28.84
CA THR A 72 -19.01 -14.73 -28.46
C THR A 72 -17.88 -14.39 -27.50
N GLU A 73 -17.75 -15.16 -26.44
CA GLU A 73 -16.57 -15.07 -25.57
C GLU A 73 -15.31 -15.44 -26.36
N GLY A 74 -14.29 -14.59 -26.27
CA GLY A 74 -12.97 -14.85 -26.84
C GLY A 74 -12.20 -15.91 -26.04
N PRO A 75 -11.07 -16.42 -26.55
CA PRO A 75 -10.19 -17.28 -25.76
C PRO A 75 -9.71 -16.53 -24.51
N MET A 76 -9.88 -17.15 -23.35
CA MET A 76 -9.55 -16.55 -22.06
C MET A 76 -8.03 -16.51 -21.83
N PRO A 77 -7.51 -15.51 -21.09
CA PRO A 77 -6.13 -15.51 -20.65
C PRO A 77 -5.82 -16.74 -19.79
N ASN A 78 -4.54 -17.08 -19.66
CA ASN A 78 -4.09 -18.22 -18.87
C ASN A 78 -4.21 -17.90 -17.36
N HIS A 79 -5.39 -18.11 -16.78
CA HIS A 79 -5.66 -17.93 -15.35
C HIS A 79 -5.41 -19.21 -14.56
N SER A 80 -4.97 -19.06 -13.29
CA SER A 80 -5.00 -20.16 -12.32
C SER A 80 -6.44 -20.60 -12.01
N GLY A 81 -6.63 -21.78 -11.41
CA GLY A 81 -7.98 -22.32 -11.15
C GLY A 81 -8.88 -21.44 -10.29
N SER A 82 -8.32 -20.75 -9.29
CA SER A 82 -9.06 -19.80 -8.44
C SER A 82 -9.39 -18.50 -9.18
N MET A 83 -8.42 -17.92 -9.91
CA MET A 83 -8.64 -16.74 -10.76
C MET A 83 -9.72 -17.00 -11.81
N LEU A 84 -9.75 -18.20 -12.39
CA LEU A 84 -10.79 -18.58 -13.35
C LEU A 84 -12.19 -18.58 -12.72
N THR A 85 -12.32 -18.99 -11.46
CA THR A 85 -13.60 -19.03 -10.74
C THR A 85 -14.13 -17.62 -10.49
N GLU A 86 -13.28 -16.73 -9.98
CA GLU A 86 -13.61 -15.30 -9.79
C GLU A 86 -13.97 -14.64 -11.13
N HIS A 87 -13.19 -14.97 -12.16
CA HIS A 87 -13.39 -14.42 -13.50
C HIS A 87 -14.76 -14.78 -14.07
N MET A 88 -15.12 -16.06 -14.01
CA MET A 88 -16.42 -16.54 -14.50
C MET A 88 -17.57 -15.91 -13.73
N ALA A 89 -17.46 -15.76 -12.41
CA ALA A 89 -18.49 -15.12 -11.61
C ALA A 89 -18.72 -13.65 -11.99
N ALA A 90 -17.66 -12.91 -12.36
CA ALA A 90 -17.81 -11.55 -12.85
C ALA A 90 -18.47 -11.51 -14.24
N LEU A 91 -18.14 -12.44 -15.14
CA LEU A 91 -18.80 -12.56 -16.45
C LEU A 91 -20.29 -12.89 -16.34
N ASP A 92 -20.68 -13.75 -15.40
CA ASP A 92 -22.08 -14.13 -15.16
C ASP A 92 -22.96 -12.92 -14.76
N LEU A 93 -22.37 -11.88 -14.15
CA LEU A 93 -23.08 -10.62 -13.85
C LEU A 93 -23.49 -9.85 -15.11
N VAL A 94 -22.72 -10.01 -16.18
CA VAL A 94 -22.79 -9.24 -17.43
C VAL A 94 -22.94 -10.12 -18.68
N ASP A 95 -23.79 -11.16 -18.56
CA ASP A 95 -24.10 -12.10 -19.64
C ASP A 95 -24.61 -11.38 -20.90
N TYR A 96 -23.97 -11.68 -22.04
CA TYR A 96 -24.37 -11.19 -23.36
C TYR A 96 -25.83 -11.47 -23.70
N GLN A 97 -26.40 -12.58 -23.24
CA GLN A 97 -27.80 -12.92 -23.51
C GLN A 97 -28.79 -11.94 -22.87
N GLN A 98 -28.34 -11.20 -21.86
CA GLN A 98 -29.14 -10.19 -21.17
C GLN A 98 -28.88 -8.77 -21.68
N ALA A 99 -27.96 -8.57 -22.63
CA ALA A 99 -27.67 -7.25 -23.19
C ALA A 99 -28.95 -6.63 -23.78
N THR A 100 -29.13 -5.33 -23.54
CA THR A 100 -30.23 -4.56 -24.16
C THR A 100 -29.69 -3.55 -25.17
N HIS A 101 -28.44 -3.12 -25.02
CA HIS A 101 -27.77 -2.17 -25.91
C HIS A 101 -26.38 -2.67 -26.24
N VAL A 102 -26.05 -2.70 -27.54
CA VAL A 102 -24.77 -3.20 -28.05
C VAL A 102 -24.20 -2.16 -29.01
N ALA A 103 -22.94 -1.75 -28.79
CA ALA A 103 -22.25 -0.88 -29.74
C ALA A 103 -21.99 -1.62 -31.06
N VAL A 104 -22.25 -0.95 -32.18
CA VAL A 104 -22.06 -1.45 -33.56
C VAL A 104 -21.18 -0.55 -34.42
N ALA A 105 -20.75 0.60 -33.87
CA ALA A 105 -19.79 1.50 -34.48
C ALA A 105 -18.92 2.19 -33.41
N ASN A 106 -17.78 2.74 -33.82
CA ASN A 106 -16.97 3.62 -32.97
C ASN A 106 -17.60 5.01 -32.94
N GLY A 107 -17.55 5.70 -31.79
CA GLY A 107 -18.03 7.07 -31.72
C GLY A 107 -18.37 7.55 -30.32
N ASP A 108 -19.13 8.62 -30.27
CA ASP A 108 -19.59 9.22 -29.03
C ASP A 108 -20.78 8.42 -28.46
N TRP A 109 -20.84 8.26 -27.14
CA TRP A 109 -21.92 7.57 -26.44
C TRP A 109 -23.32 8.08 -26.83
N CYS A 110 -23.41 9.36 -27.16
CA CYS A 110 -24.67 10.03 -27.45
C CYS A 110 -25.10 9.98 -28.92
N ASP A 111 -24.25 9.45 -29.80
CA ASP A 111 -24.61 9.24 -31.19
C ASP A 111 -25.47 7.98 -31.30
N ALA A 112 -26.76 8.14 -31.58
CA ALA A 112 -27.68 7.03 -31.82
C ALA A 112 -27.13 6.00 -32.81
N THR A 113 -26.35 6.41 -33.82
CA THR A 113 -25.82 5.51 -34.85
C THR A 113 -24.74 4.55 -34.35
N VAL A 114 -24.18 4.80 -33.16
CA VAL A 114 -23.24 3.91 -32.46
C VAL A 114 -23.93 2.67 -31.93
N TRP A 115 -25.21 2.76 -31.59
CA TRP A 115 -25.94 1.71 -30.89
C TRP A 115 -26.82 0.89 -31.84
N HIS A 116 -26.87 -0.42 -31.62
CA HIS A 116 -27.80 -1.29 -32.33
C HIS A 116 -29.23 -0.75 -32.21
N ASN A 117 -29.97 -0.74 -33.32
CA ASN A 117 -31.31 -0.15 -33.46
C ASN A 117 -31.42 1.38 -33.31
N GLY A 118 -30.32 2.10 -33.07
CA GLY A 118 -30.35 3.56 -32.96
C GLY A 118 -30.72 4.08 -31.56
N ASP A 119 -30.80 3.21 -30.56
CA ASP A 119 -31.26 3.55 -29.22
C ASP A 119 -30.06 3.86 -28.31
N VAL A 120 -29.96 5.11 -27.83
CA VAL A 120 -28.91 5.49 -26.85
C VAL A 120 -29.24 4.85 -25.49
N PRO A 121 -28.28 4.21 -24.79
CA PRO A 121 -28.53 3.55 -23.52
C PRO A 121 -29.12 4.48 -22.47
N GLY A 122 -30.32 4.15 -21.99
CA GLY A 122 -31.03 4.85 -20.91
C GLY A 122 -31.18 4.01 -19.64
N THR A 123 -32.12 4.40 -18.77
CA THR A 123 -32.41 3.70 -17.51
C THR A 123 -32.65 2.20 -17.74
N ASP A 124 -32.13 1.36 -16.84
CA ASP A 124 -32.18 -0.10 -16.89
C ASP A 124 -31.38 -0.75 -18.05
N ALA A 125 -30.62 0.03 -18.82
CA ALA A 125 -29.82 -0.53 -19.90
C ALA A 125 -28.73 -1.49 -19.37
N ARG A 126 -28.57 -2.58 -20.10
CA ARG A 126 -27.47 -3.55 -19.97
C ARG A 126 -26.62 -3.39 -21.22
N VAL A 127 -25.57 -2.59 -21.08
CA VAL A 127 -24.75 -2.11 -22.18
C VAL A 127 -23.58 -3.05 -22.39
N VAL A 128 -23.29 -3.34 -23.66
CA VAL A 128 -22.07 -4.04 -24.09
C VAL A 128 -21.34 -3.19 -25.12
N ILE A 129 -20.06 -2.96 -24.90
CA ILE A 129 -19.10 -2.44 -25.88
C ILE A 129 -18.22 -3.61 -26.32
N PRO A 130 -18.51 -4.25 -27.46
CA PRO A 130 -17.77 -5.44 -27.89
C PRO A 130 -16.32 -5.13 -28.29
N GLU A 131 -15.49 -6.17 -28.36
CA GLU A 131 -14.11 -6.08 -28.83
C GLU A 131 -14.05 -5.41 -30.22
N GLY A 132 -13.06 -4.52 -30.41
CA GLY A 132 -12.88 -3.76 -31.64
C GLY A 132 -13.70 -2.47 -31.74
N PHE A 133 -14.61 -2.20 -30.79
CA PHE A 133 -15.32 -0.94 -30.69
C PHE A 133 -14.74 -0.01 -29.61
N LYS A 134 -14.63 1.28 -29.92
CA LYS A 134 -14.22 2.35 -29.00
C LYS A 134 -15.33 3.38 -28.86
N ILE A 135 -15.81 3.56 -27.63
CA ILE A 135 -16.85 4.54 -27.29
C ILE A 135 -16.26 5.65 -26.43
N THR A 136 -16.61 6.89 -26.75
CA THR A 136 -16.26 8.08 -25.94
C THR A 136 -17.48 8.56 -25.15
N TYR A 137 -17.38 8.55 -23.82
CA TYR A 137 -18.38 9.10 -22.92
C TYR A 137 -18.10 10.57 -22.62
N ALA A 138 -19.08 11.43 -22.87
CA ALA A 138 -18.97 12.87 -22.71
C ALA A 138 -20.34 13.51 -22.39
N SER A 139 -21.06 12.92 -21.43
CA SER A 139 -22.44 13.32 -21.10
C SER A 139 -22.66 13.41 -19.60
N VAL A 140 -23.61 14.25 -19.20
CA VAL A 140 -24.15 14.31 -17.84
C VAL A 140 -25.53 13.64 -17.87
N SER A 141 -25.63 12.44 -17.32
CA SER A 141 -26.77 11.54 -17.47
C SER A 141 -27.27 11.00 -16.14
N ASP A 142 -28.52 11.27 -15.80
CA ASP A 142 -29.23 10.65 -14.67
C ASP A 142 -29.85 9.27 -15.01
N ALA A 143 -29.64 8.76 -16.23
CA ALA A 143 -30.06 7.42 -16.60
C ALA A 143 -29.29 6.37 -15.77
N ASP A 144 -30.02 5.69 -14.88
CA ASP A 144 -29.50 4.62 -14.02
C ASP A 144 -29.32 3.32 -14.81
N LEU A 145 -28.09 3.10 -15.30
CA LEU A 145 -27.73 1.89 -16.05
C LEU A 145 -27.66 0.67 -15.13
N LYS A 146 -28.12 -0.49 -15.61
CA LYS A 146 -28.05 -1.72 -14.82
C LYS A 146 -26.67 -2.38 -14.90
N THR A 147 -26.10 -2.51 -16.09
CA THR A 147 -24.73 -3.03 -16.27
C THR A 147 -24.04 -2.36 -17.45
N LEU A 148 -22.72 -2.22 -17.37
CA LEU A 148 -21.86 -1.74 -18.46
C LEU A 148 -20.67 -2.68 -18.61
N ARG A 149 -20.71 -3.52 -19.65
CA ARG A 149 -19.63 -4.44 -20.04
C ARG A 149 -18.77 -3.83 -21.14
N VAL A 150 -17.46 -3.83 -20.95
CA VAL A 150 -16.49 -3.28 -21.90
C VAL A 150 -15.49 -4.35 -22.31
N ASP A 151 -15.67 -4.90 -23.51
CA ASP A 151 -14.72 -5.82 -24.15
C ASP A 151 -13.81 -5.10 -25.16
N GLY A 152 -14.27 -3.97 -25.69
CA GLY A 152 -13.50 -3.03 -26.50
C GLY A 152 -12.89 -1.93 -25.65
N GLU A 153 -13.16 -0.67 -25.97
CA GLU A 153 -12.65 0.47 -25.22
C GLU A 153 -13.77 1.43 -24.82
N LEU A 154 -13.79 1.82 -23.55
CA LEU A 154 -14.55 2.95 -23.04
C LEU A 154 -13.58 4.05 -22.63
N SER A 155 -13.70 5.20 -23.27
CA SER A 155 -12.91 6.39 -22.96
C SER A 155 -13.82 7.54 -22.49
N PHE A 156 -13.32 8.40 -21.62
CA PHE A 156 -14.03 9.61 -21.19
C PHE A 156 -13.40 10.85 -21.82
N ALA A 157 -14.23 11.81 -22.24
CA ALA A 157 -13.74 13.10 -22.70
C ALA A 157 -13.00 13.81 -21.55
N THR A 158 -11.79 14.29 -21.82
CA THR A 158 -10.93 14.90 -20.80
C THR A 158 -11.15 16.39 -20.63
N ASP A 159 -11.93 17.02 -21.50
CA ASP A 159 -12.21 18.45 -21.57
C ASP A 159 -13.69 18.81 -21.38
N LYS A 160 -14.53 17.80 -21.08
CA LYS A 160 -15.98 17.96 -20.89
C LYS A 160 -16.43 17.29 -19.58
N PRO A 161 -17.48 17.82 -18.92
CA PRO A 161 -18.08 17.15 -17.77
C PRO A 161 -18.69 15.80 -18.17
N SER A 162 -18.56 14.81 -17.29
CA SER A 162 -19.21 13.51 -17.39
C SER A 162 -19.84 13.13 -16.05
N TYR A 163 -21.07 12.63 -16.08
CA TYR A 163 -21.76 12.04 -14.93
C TYR A 163 -22.44 10.75 -15.40
N LEU A 164 -21.94 9.61 -14.90
CA LEU A 164 -22.42 8.27 -15.21
C LEU A 164 -23.02 7.62 -13.95
N LEU A 165 -24.32 7.36 -13.96
CA LEU A 165 -25.02 6.61 -12.93
C LEU A 165 -25.19 5.14 -13.37
N VAL A 166 -24.62 4.20 -12.62
CA VAL A 166 -24.57 2.78 -13.03
C VAL A 166 -24.48 1.85 -11.82
N ASP A 167 -25.10 0.69 -11.87
CA ASP A 167 -24.95 -0.33 -10.81
C ASP A 167 -23.58 -1.03 -10.92
N THR A 168 -23.30 -1.71 -12.05
CA THR A 168 -22.05 -2.47 -12.21
C THR A 168 -21.35 -2.16 -13.53
N ILE A 169 -20.05 -1.84 -13.46
CA ILE A 169 -19.14 -1.74 -14.61
C ILE A 169 -18.21 -2.95 -14.58
N PHE A 170 -18.10 -3.64 -15.72
CA PHE A 170 -17.15 -4.73 -15.92
C PHE A 170 -16.24 -4.44 -17.11
N ILE A 171 -14.93 -4.49 -16.89
CA ILE A 171 -13.93 -4.41 -17.96
C ILE A 171 -13.37 -5.82 -18.18
N ASP A 172 -13.66 -6.39 -19.34
CA ASP A 172 -13.14 -7.70 -19.77
C ASP A 172 -11.59 -7.67 -19.84
N PRO A 173 -10.88 -8.81 -19.70
CA PRO A 173 -9.42 -8.85 -19.82
C PRO A 173 -8.86 -8.27 -21.12
N ARG A 174 -9.65 -8.28 -22.21
CA ARG A 174 -9.30 -7.66 -23.49
C ARG A 174 -9.67 -6.18 -23.54
N GLY A 175 -10.62 -5.78 -22.70
CA GLY A 175 -11.18 -4.46 -22.65
C GLY A 175 -10.25 -3.42 -22.07
N ARG A 176 -10.59 -2.15 -22.31
CA ARG A 176 -9.86 -1.00 -21.80
C ARG A 176 -10.80 0.07 -21.26
N LEU A 177 -10.50 0.54 -20.05
CA LEU A 177 -11.08 1.76 -19.47
C LEU A 177 -10.04 2.89 -19.51
N GLU A 178 -10.37 4.01 -20.14
CA GLU A 178 -9.53 5.20 -20.23
C GLU A 178 -10.26 6.44 -19.69
N ILE A 179 -9.74 7.01 -18.60
CA ILE A 179 -10.20 8.29 -18.03
C ILE A 179 -8.99 9.22 -17.98
N GLY A 180 -8.61 9.76 -19.14
CA GLY A 180 -7.37 10.50 -19.31
C GLY A 180 -6.13 9.61 -19.42
N THR A 181 -5.00 10.22 -19.80
CA THR A 181 -3.68 9.58 -19.93
C THR A 181 -2.60 10.45 -19.28
N PRO A 182 -1.36 9.97 -19.08
CA PRO A 182 -0.27 10.81 -18.59
C PRO A 182 -0.05 12.09 -19.42
N GLU A 183 -0.19 11.99 -20.75
CA GLU A 183 0.01 13.11 -21.69
C GLU A 183 -1.22 14.02 -21.80
N LYS A 184 -2.41 13.47 -21.54
CA LYS A 184 -3.69 14.17 -21.62
C LYS A 184 -4.60 13.78 -20.44
N PRO A 185 -4.28 14.23 -19.21
CA PRO A 185 -5.14 13.98 -18.06
C PRO A 185 -6.48 14.70 -18.21
N VAL A 186 -7.48 14.34 -17.39
CA VAL A 186 -8.72 15.12 -17.27
C VAL A 186 -8.36 16.54 -16.83
N ALA A 187 -8.81 17.53 -17.58
CA ALA A 187 -8.49 18.93 -17.37
C ALA A 187 -9.05 19.43 -16.05
N ALA A 188 -8.38 20.41 -15.44
CA ALA A 188 -8.76 21.01 -14.15
C ALA A 188 -10.20 21.54 -14.11
N ASN A 189 -10.70 22.02 -15.26
CA ASN A 189 -12.04 22.56 -15.43
C ASN A 189 -13.08 21.54 -15.94
N ALA A 190 -12.68 20.29 -16.13
CA ALA A 190 -13.56 19.18 -16.48
C ALA A 190 -13.68 18.22 -15.27
N ARG A 191 -14.76 17.46 -15.21
CA ARG A 191 -14.98 16.48 -14.14
C ARG A 191 -15.53 15.19 -14.73
N VAL A 192 -15.06 14.05 -14.23
CA VAL A 192 -15.66 12.73 -14.49
C VAL A 192 -16.20 12.16 -13.19
N ALA A 193 -17.52 12.01 -13.10
CA ALA A 193 -18.18 11.40 -11.95
C ALA A 193 -18.81 10.06 -12.36
N ILE A 194 -18.38 8.99 -11.70
CA ILE A 194 -18.98 7.66 -11.79
C ILE A 194 -19.67 7.39 -10.45
N VAL A 195 -20.98 7.24 -10.48
CA VAL A 195 -21.82 7.05 -9.30
C VAL A 195 -22.41 5.65 -9.34
N PHE A 196 -22.12 4.84 -8.34
CA PHE A 196 -22.70 3.52 -8.20
C PHE A 196 -24.11 3.63 -7.63
N SER A 197 -25.12 3.27 -8.44
CA SER A 197 -26.52 3.50 -8.13
C SER A 197 -27.03 2.58 -7.02
N ASP A 198 -27.90 3.11 -6.16
CA ASP A 198 -28.49 2.32 -5.10
C ASP A 198 -29.81 1.66 -5.52
N ARG A 199 -29.69 0.46 -6.09
CA ARG A 199 -30.83 -0.29 -6.65
C ARG A 199 -31.53 -1.25 -5.67
N GLY A 200 -31.43 -1.01 -4.36
CA GLY A 200 -31.96 -1.95 -3.35
C GLY A 200 -30.89 -2.87 -2.75
N ALA A 201 -31.35 -3.90 -2.05
CA ALA A 201 -30.50 -5.03 -1.65
C ALA A 201 -30.02 -5.80 -2.90
N ILE A 202 -28.81 -6.36 -2.83
CA ILE A 202 -28.24 -7.17 -3.93
C ILE A 202 -29.08 -8.44 -4.10
N ASP A 203 -29.45 -8.75 -5.34
CA ASP A 203 -30.12 -10.00 -5.70
C ASP A 203 -29.10 -11.12 -5.77
N THR A 204 -29.02 -11.95 -4.72
CA THR A 204 -28.06 -13.06 -4.63
C THR A 204 -28.38 -14.23 -5.55
N SER A 205 -29.52 -14.22 -6.25
CA SER A 205 -29.79 -15.18 -7.33
C SER A 205 -29.10 -14.79 -8.63
N TRP A 206 -28.90 -13.49 -8.86
CA TRP A 206 -28.11 -12.94 -9.95
C TRP A 206 -26.63 -12.84 -9.59
N ASP A 207 -26.33 -12.48 -8.33
CA ASP A 207 -24.97 -12.25 -7.83
C ASP A 207 -24.69 -13.11 -6.58
N PRO A 208 -24.40 -14.41 -6.76
CA PRO A 208 -24.19 -15.34 -5.64
C PRO A 208 -22.90 -15.08 -4.87
N LEU A 209 -21.96 -14.28 -5.40
CA LEU A 209 -20.72 -13.90 -4.72
C LEU A 209 -20.77 -12.46 -4.16
N VAL A 210 -21.89 -11.75 -4.31
CA VAL A 210 -22.05 -10.35 -3.89
C VAL A 210 -20.93 -9.46 -4.47
N LEU A 211 -20.57 -9.69 -5.73
CA LEU A 211 -19.55 -8.95 -6.49
C LEU A 211 -20.10 -7.62 -7.03
N SER A 212 -21.33 -7.58 -7.55
CA SER A 212 -22.05 -6.32 -7.81
C SER A 212 -22.28 -5.58 -6.49
N ARG A 213 -22.43 -4.27 -6.42
CA ARG A 213 -22.32 -3.22 -7.43
C ARG A 213 -20.97 -2.53 -7.34
N GLY A 214 -20.49 -1.92 -8.41
CA GLY A 214 -19.14 -1.33 -8.43
C GLY A 214 -18.44 -1.42 -9.78
N LEU A 215 -17.13 -1.12 -9.76
CA LEU A 215 -16.22 -1.36 -10.89
C LEU A 215 -15.42 -2.63 -10.64
N ILE A 216 -15.50 -3.57 -11.58
CA ILE A 216 -14.68 -4.79 -11.62
C ILE A 216 -13.90 -4.75 -12.93
N ALA A 217 -12.60 -4.49 -12.85
CA ALA A 217 -11.76 -4.31 -14.03
C ALA A 217 -10.73 -5.43 -14.16
N HIS A 218 -10.93 -6.34 -15.12
CA HIS A 218 -9.94 -7.36 -15.50
C HIS A 218 -9.00 -6.89 -16.62
N GLY A 219 -9.44 -5.91 -17.40
CA GLY A 219 -8.69 -5.36 -18.52
C GLY A 219 -7.77 -4.21 -18.15
N GLN A 220 -7.17 -3.61 -19.18
CA GLN A 220 -6.32 -2.44 -19.01
C GLN A 220 -7.13 -1.27 -18.44
N THR A 221 -6.60 -0.62 -17.41
CA THR A 221 -7.22 0.57 -16.81
C THR A 221 -6.22 1.70 -16.72
N THR A 222 -6.60 2.86 -17.25
CA THR A 222 -5.78 4.08 -17.22
C THR A 222 -6.67 5.24 -16.76
N ILE A 223 -6.37 5.81 -15.60
CA ILE A 223 -7.14 6.91 -14.99
C ILE A 223 -6.14 7.99 -14.59
N HIS A 224 -6.24 9.17 -15.18
CA HIS A 224 -5.32 10.29 -14.94
C HIS A 224 -6.12 11.57 -14.76
N GLY A 225 -6.33 11.95 -13.51
CA GLY A 225 -6.90 13.24 -13.12
C GLY A 225 -5.87 14.36 -13.17
N GLU A 226 -6.28 15.56 -12.79
CA GLU A 226 -5.36 16.67 -12.62
C GLU A 226 -4.37 16.37 -11.49
N ARG A 227 -3.06 16.42 -11.79
CA ARG A 227 -2.00 16.28 -10.78
C ARG A 227 -2.21 17.30 -9.67
N LYS A 228 -2.25 16.83 -8.43
CA LYS A 228 -2.49 17.64 -7.24
C LYS A 228 -1.56 17.22 -6.12
N THR A 229 -1.06 18.17 -5.32
CA THR A 229 -0.33 17.84 -4.08
C THR A 229 -1.30 17.16 -3.12
N THR A 230 -1.03 15.92 -2.72
CA THR A 230 -1.97 15.17 -1.86
C THR A 230 -1.97 15.67 -0.42
N HIS A 231 -0.79 15.84 0.19
CA HIS A 231 -0.67 16.32 1.57
C HIS A 231 0.61 17.10 1.77
N LEU A 232 0.61 17.98 2.77
CA LEU A 232 1.75 18.77 3.21
C LEU A 232 1.70 18.95 4.72
N LYS A 233 2.87 19.14 5.34
CA LYS A 233 2.96 19.65 6.72
C LYS A 233 2.50 21.11 6.78
N VAL A 234 1.94 21.51 7.92
CA VAL A 234 1.82 22.93 8.25
C VAL A 234 3.20 23.51 8.55
N LYS A 235 3.36 24.81 8.36
CA LYS A 235 4.57 25.55 8.74
C LYS A 235 4.59 25.89 10.21
N GLU A 236 3.42 26.15 10.79
CA GLU A 236 3.21 26.51 12.19
C GLU A 236 1.93 25.82 12.65
N ASP A 237 1.88 25.43 13.93
CA ASP A 237 0.75 24.71 14.48
C ASP A 237 -0.51 25.58 14.52
N PRO A 238 -1.60 25.19 13.85
CA PRO A 238 -2.81 25.99 13.84
C PRO A 238 -3.58 25.80 15.16
N ALA A 239 -4.11 26.91 15.67
CA ALA A 239 -4.85 26.94 16.93
C ALA A 239 -6.37 26.86 16.69
N LYS A 240 -7.08 26.46 17.74
CA LYS A 240 -8.53 26.54 17.76
C LYS A 240 -9.01 27.97 17.47
N GLY A 241 -9.97 28.09 16.57
CA GLY A 241 -10.53 29.37 16.15
C GLY A 241 -9.78 30.03 15.00
N ASP A 242 -8.63 29.50 14.58
CA ASP A 242 -7.98 29.93 13.34
C ASP A 242 -8.83 29.50 12.15
N ASP A 243 -8.97 30.40 11.17
CA ASP A 243 -9.60 30.14 9.87
C ASP A 243 -8.56 30.14 8.75
N THR A 244 -7.28 30.25 9.08
CA THR A 244 -6.18 30.33 8.14
C THR A 244 -5.07 29.41 8.58
N ILE A 245 -4.59 28.57 7.67
CA ILE A 245 -3.44 27.69 7.87
C ILE A 245 -2.32 28.11 6.92
N VAL A 246 -1.07 27.95 7.38
CA VAL A 246 0.11 28.18 6.55
C VAL A 246 0.79 26.84 6.34
N LEU A 247 0.88 26.40 5.09
CA LEU A 247 1.55 25.16 4.70
C LEU A 247 3.07 25.37 4.61
N ALA A 248 3.84 24.31 4.85
CA ALA A 248 5.30 24.34 4.76
C ALA A 248 5.77 24.71 3.34
N GLU A 249 5.00 24.29 2.33
CA GLU A 249 5.25 24.52 0.91
C GLU A 249 4.00 25.04 0.21
N THR A 250 4.17 25.60 -1.00
CA THR A 250 3.02 26.00 -1.82
C THR A 250 2.40 24.74 -2.45
N PRO A 251 1.14 24.41 -2.15
CA PRO A 251 0.51 23.23 -2.74
C PRO A 251 0.26 23.45 -4.23
N ARG A 252 0.41 22.38 -5.02
CA ARG A 252 0.08 22.38 -6.44
C ARG A 252 -1.39 22.07 -6.63
N ASN A 253 -2.06 22.91 -7.43
CA ASN A 253 -3.43 22.71 -7.92
C ASN A 253 -4.48 22.49 -6.81
N TRP A 254 -4.30 23.13 -5.65
CA TRP A 254 -5.37 23.27 -4.67
C TRP A 254 -6.29 24.43 -5.07
N HIS A 255 -7.59 24.24 -4.94
CA HIS A 255 -8.59 25.21 -5.39
C HIS A 255 -9.57 25.57 -4.26
N THR A 256 -10.17 26.75 -4.32
CA THR A 256 -11.35 27.08 -3.52
C THR A 256 -12.44 26.04 -3.76
N GLY A 257 -13.07 25.58 -2.67
CA GLY A 257 -14.08 24.52 -2.69
C GLY A 257 -13.51 23.11 -2.43
N ASP A 258 -12.19 22.91 -2.55
CA ASP A 258 -11.58 21.63 -2.21
C ASP A 258 -11.84 21.28 -0.73
N GLN A 259 -12.06 19.99 -0.46
CA GLN A 259 -12.10 19.43 0.89
C GLN A 259 -10.70 19.03 1.33
N VAL A 260 -10.30 19.53 2.49
CA VAL A 260 -9.05 19.19 3.16
C VAL A 260 -9.33 18.58 4.53
N VAL A 261 -8.43 17.74 5.01
CA VAL A 261 -8.43 17.19 6.36
C VAL A 261 -7.16 17.66 7.05
N ILE A 262 -7.33 18.34 8.18
CA ILE A 262 -6.25 18.65 9.10
C ILE A 262 -6.17 17.49 10.09
N ALA A 263 -5.03 16.81 10.14
CA ALA A 263 -4.85 15.68 11.05
C ALA A 263 -4.82 16.13 12.52
N GLY A 264 -5.51 15.37 13.37
CA GLY A 264 -5.51 15.54 14.81
C GLY A 264 -4.13 15.26 15.39
N THR A 265 -3.68 16.11 16.30
CA THR A 265 -2.41 15.92 17.02
C THR A 265 -2.58 15.19 18.34
N TYR A 266 -3.83 14.95 18.74
CA TYR A 266 -4.22 14.24 19.93
C TYR A 266 -5.34 13.24 19.59
N TYR A 267 -5.22 12.05 20.16
CA TYR A 267 -6.10 10.93 19.88
C TYR A 267 -6.47 10.26 21.19
N SER A 268 -7.72 10.22 21.65
CA SER A 268 -8.07 9.51 22.89
C SER A 268 -8.47 8.04 22.68
N GLY A 269 -8.84 7.68 21.45
CA GLY A 269 -9.12 6.30 21.06
C GLY A 269 -10.10 5.53 21.96
N TRP A 270 -9.84 4.24 22.12
CA TRP A 270 -10.60 3.36 23.01
C TRP A 270 -10.01 3.42 24.42
N LYS A 271 -10.84 3.76 25.42
CA LYS A 271 -10.46 3.72 26.83
C LYS A 271 -11.66 3.45 27.74
N TRP A 272 -11.39 3.13 28.99
CA TRP A 272 -12.41 2.89 30.01
C TRP A 272 -13.18 4.17 30.36
N ASP A 273 -14.52 4.12 30.31
CA ASP A 273 -15.42 5.19 30.75
C ASP A 273 -16.04 4.82 32.10
N ASN A 274 -15.70 5.56 33.15
CA ASN A 274 -16.19 5.32 34.51
C ASN A 274 -17.71 5.52 34.65
N ASP A 275 -18.28 6.48 33.91
CA ASP A 275 -19.70 6.81 34.00
C ASP A 275 -20.54 5.74 33.27
N ALA A 276 -20.04 5.24 32.14
CA ALA A 276 -20.70 4.18 31.37
C ALA A 276 -20.38 2.76 31.86
N GLN A 277 -19.30 2.59 32.64
CA GLN A 277 -18.76 1.30 33.09
C GLN A 277 -18.42 0.34 31.94
N GLU A 278 -17.92 0.88 30.83
CA GLU A 278 -17.53 0.13 29.63
C GLU A 278 -16.40 0.84 28.88
N GLU A 279 -15.69 0.12 28.01
CA GLU A 279 -14.74 0.74 27.07
C GLU A 279 -15.49 1.44 25.96
N ARG A 280 -15.16 2.70 25.71
CA ARG A 280 -15.78 3.52 24.66
C ARG A 280 -14.72 4.20 23.81
N TYR A 281 -15.12 4.46 22.57
CA TYR A 281 -14.32 5.23 21.64
C TYR A 281 -14.57 6.73 21.83
N PHE A 282 -13.52 7.48 22.14
CA PHE A 282 -13.56 8.93 22.40
C PHE A 282 -13.19 9.78 21.16
N GLY A 283 -12.97 9.14 20.01
CA GLY A 283 -12.75 9.83 18.75
C GLY A 283 -11.36 10.43 18.59
N THR A 284 -11.27 11.27 17.57
CA THR A 284 -10.06 11.96 17.13
C THR A 284 -10.32 13.46 17.04
N GLN A 285 -9.26 14.25 16.85
CA GLN A 285 -9.35 15.70 16.61
C GLN A 285 -9.17 16.07 15.14
N ASP A 286 -9.32 15.11 14.21
CA ASP A 286 -9.21 15.38 12.78
C ASP A 286 -10.35 16.29 12.30
N GLU A 287 -10.03 17.23 11.42
CA GLU A 287 -10.96 18.28 11.00
C GLU A 287 -11.10 18.33 9.48
N VAL A 288 -12.28 17.93 8.98
CA VAL A 288 -12.66 18.17 7.58
C VAL A 288 -13.03 19.64 7.42
N ARG A 289 -12.44 20.31 6.42
CA ARG A 289 -12.69 21.71 6.10
C ARG A 289 -12.76 21.92 4.59
N THR A 290 -13.40 23.01 4.19
CA THR A 290 -13.44 23.46 2.80
C THR A 290 -12.54 24.68 2.64
N ILE A 291 -11.76 24.72 1.56
CA ILE A 291 -10.94 25.88 1.22
C ILE A 291 -11.85 27.03 0.76
N ALA A 292 -11.82 28.17 1.45
CA ALA A 292 -12.49 29.39 1.03
C ALA A 292 -11.61 30.21 0.07
N ASN A 293 -10.30 30.28 0.34
CA ASN A 293 -9.35 31.02 -0.48
C ASN A 293 -7.94 30.42 -0.35
N ILE A 294 -7.11 30.60 -1.37
CA ILE A 294 -5.70 30.18 -1.37
C ILE A 294 -4.81 31.26 -1.98
N ASN A 295 -3.69 31.56 -1.31
CA ASN A 295 -2.68 32.52 -1.76
C ASN A 295 -1.28 32.00 -1.44
N GLY A 296 -0.61 31.40 -2.43
CA GLY A 296 0.65 30.70 -2.21
C GLY A 296 0.47 29.53 -1.24
N ASN A 297 1.24 29.51 -0.16
CA ASN A 297 1.15 28.51 0.90
C ASN A 297 0.16 28.87 2.02
N VAL A 298 -0.59 29.96 1.91
CA VAL A 298 -1.60 30.38 2.88
C VAL A 298 -2.99 29.95 2.40
N VAL A 299 -3.68 29.14 3.20
CA VAL A 299 -5.01 28.61 2.89
C VAL A 299 -6.00 29.15 3.93
N THR A 300 -7.06 29.83 3.46
CA THR A 300 -8.18 30.26 4.28
C THR A 300 -9.29 29.23 4.19
N LEU A 301 -9.80 28.80 5.33
CA LEU A 301 -10.85 27.80 5.51
C LEU A 301 -12.23 28.48 5.55
N SER A 302 -13.27 27.77 5.14
CA SER A 302 -14.66 28.27 5.18
C SER A 302 -15.21 28.40 6.60
N GLU A 303 -14.65 27.65 7.54
CA GLU A 303 -15.04 27.64 8.94
C GLU A 303 -13.79 27.54 9.83
N PRO A 304 -13.74 28.25 10.98
CA PRO A 304 -12.64 28.16 11.93
C PRO A 304 -12.42 26.73 12.46
N LEU A 305 -11.19 26.42 12.86
CA LEU A 305 -10.82 25.17 13.52
C LEU A 305 -11.50 25.06 14.89
N LYS A 306 -11.90 23.83 15.27
CA LYS A 306 -12.54 23.53 16.55
C LYS A 306 -11.54 23.05 17.59
N TYR A 307 -10.42 22.49 17.14
CA TYR A 307 -9.37 21.94 17.99
C TYR A 307 -8.05 22.70 17.80
N ASP A 308 -7.20 22.61 18.81
CA ASP A 308 -5.81 23.01 18.71
C ASP A 308 -5.03 21.86 18.08
N HIS A 309 -4.15 22.14 17.12
CA HIS A 309 -3.28 21.14 16.49
C HIS A 309 -1.83 21.33 16.90
N PHE A 310 -1.60 21.58 18.20
CA PHE A 310 -0.27 21.77 18.75
C PHE A 310 0.53 20.47 18.76
N THR A 311 1.83 20.61 18.60
CA THR A 311 2.81 19.53 18.60
C THR A 311 3.73 19.61 19.82
N PRO A 312 4.36 18.49 20.23
CA PRO A 312 5.22 18.46 21.41
C PRO A 312 6.60 19.12 21.19
N ARG A 313 6.96 19.49 19.95
CA ARG A 313 8.29 20.01 19.58
C ARG A 313 8.21 20.86 18.32
N ALA A 314 9.00 21.92 18.25
CA ALA A 314 8.89 22.96 17.21
C ALA A 314 9.27 22.53 15.78
N ASP A 315 9.95 21.41 15.59
CA ASP A 315 10.27 20.80 14.28
C ASP A 315 9.26 19.71 13.87
N LEU A 316 8.33 19.35 14.76
CA LEU A 316 7.22 18.47 14.45
C LEU A 316 6.00 19.32 14.11
N HIS A 317 5.22 18.88 13.13
CA HIS A 317 4.03 19.60 12.69
C HIS A 317 2.95 18.61 12.24
N THR A 318 1.68 19.02 12.36
CA THR A 318 0.58 18.24 11.79
C THR A 318 0.59 18.27 10.25
N SER A 319 -0.11 17.31 9.64
CA SER A 319 -0.28 17.21 8.20
C SER A 319 -1.68 17.65 7.77
N VAL A 320 -1.78 18.25 6.59
CA VAL A 320 -3.04 18.61 5.92
C VAL A 320 -3.10 17.90 4.57
N ALA A 321 -4.13 17.09 4.37
CA ALA A 321 -4.36 16.32 3.15
C ALA A 321 -5.58 16.83 2.38
N ASN A 322 -5.48 16.93 1.05
CA ASN A 322 -6.56 17.32 0.16
C ASN A 322 -7.22 16.10 -0.47
N PHE A 323 -8.54 15.97 -0.30
CA PHE A 323 -9.33 14.82 -0.72
C PHE A 323 -10.15 15.06 -1.98
N SER A 324 -10.13 16.25 -2.57
CA SER A 324 -10.89 16.57 -3.78
C SER A 324 -10.10 16.23 -5.05
N ARG A 325 -10.71 15.48 -5.97
CA ARG A 325 -10.18 15.21 -7.32
C ARG A 325 -11.23 15.48 -8.39
N ASN A 326 -10.78 15.70 -9.62
CA ASN A 326 -11.67 15.92 -10.76
C ASN A 326 -12.18 14.61 -11.40
N ILE A 327 -11.73 13.46 -10.91
CA ILE A 327 -12.30 12.14 -11.20
C ILE A 327 -12.83 11.57 -9.89
N THR A 328 -14.12 11.25 -9.81
CA THR A 328 -14.76 10.77 -8.58
C THR A 328 -15.51 9.46 -8.83
N PHE A 329 -15.23 8.44 -8.02
CA PHE A 329 -16.04 7.24 -7.84
C PHE A 329 -16.77 7.34 -6.50
N GLN A 330 -18.08 7.12 -6.48
CA GLN A 330 -18.87 7.25 -5.24
C GLN A 330 -20.10 6.36 -5.24
N THR A 331 -20.60 6.01 -4.05
CA THR A 331 -21.94 5.41 -3.90
C THR A 331 -22.99 6.52 -3.90
N GLU A 332 -24.10 6.32 -4.61
CA GLU A 332 -25.28 7.18 -4.52
C GLU A 332 -25.82 7.24 -3.08
N ASN A 333 -26.11 8.44 -2.55
CA ASN A 333 -26.73 8.64 -1.21
C ASN A 333 -26.00 7.94 -0.04
N ALA A 334 -24.69 7.72 -0.15
CA ALA A 334 -23.94 6.80 0.71
C ALA A 334 -24.08 7.03 2.23
N ASP A 335 -24.25 8.28 2.65
CA ASP A 335 -24.37 8.67 4.06
C ASP A 335 -25.64 8.13 4.73
N ASP A 336 -26.71 7.91 3.94
CA ASP A 336 -28.00 7.39 4.41
C ASP A 336 -28.18 5.89 4.13
N LEU A 337 -27.19 5.24 3.51
CA LEU A 337 -27.28 3.84 3.11
C LEU A 337 -26.72 2.85 4.15
N PRO A 338 -27.38 1.70 4.33
CA PRO A 338 -26.75 0.54 4.95
C PRO A 338 -25.46 0.15 4.22
N VAL A 339 -24.40 -0.13 4.98
CA VAL A 339 -23.05 -0.46 4.47
C VAL A 339 -23.06 -1.50 3.36
N PHE A 340 -23.81 -2.60 3.54
CA PHE A 340 -23.87 -3.71 2.57
C PHE A 340 -24.41 -3.34 1.18
N ARG A 341 -24.97 -2.14 0.99
CA ARG A 341 -25.49 -1.64 -0.30
C ARG A 341 -24.52 -0.73 -1.05
N ARG A 342 -23.37 -0.40 -0.46
CA ARG A 342 -22.37 0.48 -1.07
C ARG A 342 -21.64 -0.17 -2.25
N GLY A 343 -21.18 0.65 -3.18
CA GLY A 343 -20.34 0.23 -4.30
C GLY A 343 -18.89 -0.04 -3.87
N HIS A 344 -18.15 -0.78 -4.69
CA HIS A 344 -16.72 -1.04 -4.47
C HIS A 344 -15.93 -0.94 -5.78
N VAL A 345 -14.61 -0.88 -5.71
CA VAL A 345 -13.75 -0.88 -6.91
C VAL A 345 -12.65 -1.92 -6.75
N MET A 346 -12.54 -2.77 -7.76
CA MET A 346 -11.55 -3.84 -7.81
C MET A 346 -10.90 -3.87 -9.19
N PHE A 347 -9.58 -3.72 -9.22
CA PHE A 347 -8.76 -3.97 -10.40
C PHE A 347 -8.13 -5.35 -10.21
N MET A 348 -8.58 -6.31 -11.01
CA MET A 348 -8.25 -7.73 -10.82
C MET A 348 -7.43 -8.26 -11.97
N HIS A 349 -6.53 -9.20 -11.69
CA HIS A 349 -5.95 -10.11 -12.69
C HIS A 349 -5.11 -9.45 -13.80
N SER A 350 -4.83 -8.15 -13.70
CA SER A 350 -4.09 -7.37 -14.70
C SER A 350 -3.07 -6.45 -14.04
N ASP A 351 -1.82 -6.53 -14.51
CA ASP A 351 -0.73 -5.62 -14.17
C ASP A 351 -0.84 -4.28 -14.91
N LYS A 352 -1.70 -4.18 -15.93
CA LYS A 352 -1.88 -2.97 -16.77
C LYS A 352 -2.85 -1.97 -16.16
N VAL A 353 -2.58 -1.57 -14.92
CA VAL A 353 -3.43 -0.66 -14.15
C VAL A 353 -2.61 0.55 -13.71
N ASP A 354 -3.02 1.73 -14.15
CA ASP A 354 -2.41 3.00 -13.73
C ASP A 354 -3.51 4.00 -13.34
N VAL A 355 -3.65 4.25 -12.04
CA VAL A 355 -4.69 5.09 -11.45
C VAL A 355 -4.06 6.26 -10.70
N ARG A 356 -4.26 7.47 -11.23
CA ARG A 356 -3.66 8.70 -10.71
C ARG A 356 -4.69 9.79 -10.48
N TYR A 357 -4.59 10.40 -9.29
CA TYR A 357 -5.36 11.58 -8.89
C TYR A 357 -6.88 11.39 -9.02
N ALA A 358 -7.39 10.22 -8.61
CA ALA A 358 -8.82 9.93 -8.52
C ALA A 358 -9.29 9.87 -7.06
N GLU A 359 -10.54 10.25 -6.85
CA GLU A 359 -11.20 10.25 -5.55
C GLU A 359 -12.21 9.09 -5.47
N PHE A 360 -12.19 8.38 -4.34
CA PHE A 360 -13.04 7.25 -4.01
C PHE A 360 -13.77 7.58 -2.72
N ARG A 361 -15.03 7.98 -2.84
CA ARG A 361 -15.81 8.58 -1.76
C ARG A 361 -16.93 7.67 -1.31
N GLN A 362 -16.97 7.37 -0.01
CA GLN A 362 -18.02 6.58 0.64
C GLN A 362 -18.29 5.27 -0.13
N LEU A 363 -17.19 4.59 -0.46
CA LEU A 363 -17.18 3.29 -1.13
C LEU A 363 -16.78 2.20 -0.14
N GLY A 364 -16.82 0.96 -0.61
CA GLY A 364 -16.58 -0.23 0.18
C GLY A 364 -17.84 -0.67 0.93
N ARG A 365 -17.98 -1.98 1.08
CA ARG A 365 -19.06 -2.63 1.83
C ARG A 365 -18.63 -3.82 2.68
N THR A 366 -17.36 -4.22 2.63
CA THR A 366 -16.78 -5.07 3.68
C THR A 366 -16.67 -4.23 4.94
N ASP A 367 -17.44 -4.57 5.96
CA ASP A 367 -17.46 -3.88 7.24
C ASP A 367 -16.44 -4.51 8.18
N LYS A 368 -15.36 -3.80 8.50
CA LYS A 368 -14.31 -4.31 9.39
C LYS A 368 -14.62 -4.09 10.87
N SER A 369 -15.73 -3.42 11.21
CA SER A 369 -16.18 -3.28 12.61
C SER A 369 -16.78 -4.56 13.18
N VAL A 370 -17.26 -5.44 12.30
CA VAL A 370 -17.77 -6.77 12.62
C VAL A 370 -16.99 -7.85 11.87
N PRO A 371 -17.03 -9.12 12.31
CA PRO A 371 -16.34 -10.19 11.60
C PRO A 371 -16.82 -10.30 10.14
N SER A 372 -15.86 -10.52 9.25
CA SER A 372 -16.07 -10.74 7.83
C SER A 372 -15.59 -12.14 7.42
N SER A 373 -16.10 -12.65 6.31
CA SER A 373 -15.79 -14.01 5.84
C SER A 373 -15.54 -14.05 4.34
N GLU A 374 -14.82 -15.06 3.90
CA GLU A 374 -14.81 -15.43 2.48
C GLU A 374 -16.16 -16.03 2.09
N VAL A 375 -16.49 -15.98 0.80
CA VAL A 375 -17.79 -16.48 0.32
C VAL A 375 -17.93 -17.98 0.55
N ASP A 376 -16.85 -18.75 0.39
CA ASP A 376 -16.83 -20.20 0.59
C ASP A 376 -16.94 -20.64 2.05
N GLN A 377 -16.78 -19.71 2.99
CA GLN A 377 -16.98 -19.93 4.43
C GLN A 377 -18.44 -19.76 4.87
N LEU A 378 -19.34 -19.34 3.97
CA LEU A 378 -20.74 -19.08 4.27
C LEU A 378 -21.65 -20.22 3.81
N ASP A 379 -22.48 -20.73 4.71
CA ASP A 379 -23.50 -21.74 4.37
C ASP A 379 -24.55 -21.20 3.38
N ILE A 380 -24.92 -19.93 3.54
CA ILE A 380 -25.90 -19.22 2.70
C ILE A 380 -25.43 -17.79 2.51
N VAL A 381 -25.22 -17.41 1.25
CA VAL A 381 -24.95 -16.02 0.87
C VAL A 381 -26.27 -15.23 0.82
N ARG A 382 -26.32 -14.17 1.60
CA ARG A 382 -27.39 -13.16 1.65
C ARG A 382 -26.87 -11.79 1.20
N ALA A 383 -27.78 -10.91 0.82
CA ALA A 383 -27.46 -9.55 0.41
C ALA A 383 -26.70 -8.74 1.48
N ASP A 384 -26.91 -9.06 2.76
CA ASP A 384 -26.28 -8.43 3.93
C ASP A 384 -25.10 -9.25 4.49
N SER A 385 -24.60 -10.24 3.75
CA SER A 385 -23.41 -10.99 4.16
C SER A 385 -22.18 -10.10 4.12
N ASN A 386 -21.41 -10.09 5.22
CA ASN A 386 -20.18 -9.32 5.30
C ASN A 386 -19.02 -10.07 4.61
N VAL A 387 -19.02 -10.04 3.28
CA VAL A 387 -18.01 -10.69 2.44
C VAL A 387 -16.76 -9.81 2.33
N ARG A 388 -15.58 -10.42 2.42
CA ARG A 388 -14.29 -9.75 2.26
C ARG A 388 -14.02 -9.26 0.84
N GLY A 389 -13.09 -8.33 0.69
CA GLY A 389 -12.60 -7.86 -0.60
C GLY A 389 -13.44 -6.76 -1.27
N ARG A 390 -14.50 -6.23 -0.65
CA ARG A 390 -15.35 -5.18 -1.23
C ARG A 390 -14.94 -3.81 -0.68
N TYR A 391 -13.84 -3.27 -1.19
CA TYR A 391 -13.20 -2.06 -0.69
C TYR A 391 -13.28 -0.88 -1.69
N PRO A 392 -13.00 0.37 -1.25
CA PRO A 392 -12.97 1.54 -2.13
C PRO A 392 -11.94 1.45 -3.25
N PHE A 393 -10.81 0.81 -2.99
CA PHE A 393 -9.71 0.64 -3.94
C PHE A 393 -8.98 -0.68 -3.64
N HIS A 394 -8.99 -1.61 -4.60
CA HIS A 394 -8.43 -2.94 -4.39
C HIS A 394 -7.69 -3.43 -5.64
N PHE A 395 -6.37 -3.57 -5.54
CA PHE A 395 -5.56 -4.34 -6.48
C PHE A 395 -5.58 -5.81 -6.06
N HIS A 396 -6.25 -6.65 -6.85
CA HIS A 396 -6.50 -8.05 -6.54
C HIS A 396 -5.83 -8.95 -7.57
N ARG A 397 -4.71 -9.56 -7.20
CA ARG A 397 -3.96 -10.48 -8.07
C ARG A 397 -3.53 -9.87 -9.40
N THR A 398 -2.98 -8.66 -9.35
CA THR A 398 -2.48 -7.95 -10.54
C THR A 398 -1.14 -8.51 -11.05
N GLY A 399 -0.68 -9.64 -10.53
CA GLY A 399 0.52 -10.34 -10.99
C GLY A 399 1.77 -10.01 -10.17
N LEU A 400 2.68 -10.99 -10.07
CA LEU A 400 3.97 -10.90 -9.37
C LEU A 400 5.17 -11.22 -10.28
N ASP A 401 4.89 -11.69 -11.51
CA ASP A 401 5.93 -12.23 -12.41
C ASP A 401 6.61 -11.17 -13.29
N ASP A 402 6.07 -9.93 -13.33
CA ASP A 402 6.66 -8.79 -14.06
C ASP A 402 7.05 -7.65 -13.09
N PRO A 403 8.21 -7.75 -12.42
CA PRO A 403 8.66 -6.73 -11.47
C PRO A 403 9.04 -5.40 -12.15
N LYS A 404 9.12 -5.33 -13.49
CA LYS A 404 9.39 -4.08 -14.21
C LYS A 404 8.14 -3.24 -14.39
N ASN A 405 6.96 -3.86 -14.43
CA ASN A 405 5.68 -3.20 -14.71
C ASN A 405 4.66 -3.38 -13.56
N PRO A 406 4.86 -2.73 -12.40
CA PRO A 406 3.89 -2.75 -11.31
C PRO A 406 2.57 -2.09 -11.69
N ALA A 407 1.49 -2.52 -11.04
CA ALA A 407 0.27 -1.72 -10.97
C ALA A 407 0.53 -0.42 -10.19
N ILE A 408 -0.04 0.70 -10.63
CA ILE A 408 0.31 2.03 -10.15
C ILE A 408 -0.91 2.72 -9.50
N ALA A 409 -0.73 3.22 -8.28
CA ALA A 409 -1.66 4.14 -7.62
C ALA A 409 -0.91 5.41 -7.17
N VAL A 410 -1.24 6.58 -7.75
CA VAL A 410 -0.58 7.85 -7.41
C VAL A 410 -1.58 8.93 -7.03
N GLY A 411 -1.40 9.60 -5.90
CA GLY A 411 -2.17 10.81 -5.63
C GLY A 411 -3.66 10.61 -5.38
N ASN A 412 -4.11 9.37 -5.19
CA ASN A 412 -5.53 9.04 -5.02
C ASN A 412 -6.03 9.40 -3.62
N ALA A 413 -7.33 9.66 -3.49
CA ALA A 413 -7.96 10.06 -2.25
C ALA A 413 -9.10 9.11 -1.89
N ILE A 414 -9.00 8.39 -0.77
CA ILE A 414 -10.08 7.57 -0.22
C ILE A 414 -10.74 8.33 0.92
N PHE A 415 -12.04 8.62 0.80
CA PHE A 415 -12.79 9.39 1.79
C PHE A 415 -14.00 8.60 2.29
N GLY A 416 -13.87 7.98 3.46
CA GLY A 416 -14.89 7.14 4.08
C GLY A 416 -14.90 5.71 3.55
N SER A 417 -14.57 4.75 4.42
CA SER A 417 -14.68 3.31 4.15
C SER A 417 -15.17 2.57 5.40
N PRO A 418 -16.18 1.68 5.30
CA PRO A 418 -16.57 0.82 6.40
C PRO A 418 -15.54 -0.30 6.67
N GLY A 419 -14.54 -0.44 5.80
CA GLY A 419 -13.43 -1.38 5.93
C GLY A 419 -12.13 -0.71 5.52
N TRP A 420 -11.27 -1.48 4.88
CA TRP A 420 -9.96 -0.99 4.44
C TRP A 420 -10.05 0.14 3.41
N GLY A 421 -9.02 0.98 3.36
CA GLY A 421 -8.90 2.08 2.40
C GLY A 421 -8.35 1.61 1.04
N LEU A 422 -7.02 1.52 0.93
CA LEU A 422 -6.32 0.98 -0.25
C LEU A 422 -5.80 -0.42 0.05
N VAL A 423 -6.08 -1.36 -0.87
CA VAL A 423 -5.74 -2.76 -0.69
C VAL A 423 -4.83 -3.25 -1.81
N HIS A 424 -3.75 -3.90 -1.39
CA HIS A 424 -2.71 -4.50 -2.20
C HIS A 424 -2.74 -6.00 -1.88
N HIS A 425 -3.23 -6.82 -2.82
CA HIS A 425 -3.47 -8.23 -2.58
C HIS A 425 -2.86 -9.09 -3.68
N ASP A 426 -1.86 -9.91 -3.32
CA ASP A 426 -1.21 -10.89 -4.22
C ASP A 426 -0.70 -10.25 -5.53
N SER A 427 -0.02 -9.12 -5.38
CA SER A 427 0.28 -8.18 -6.46
C SER A 427 1.68 -7.57 -6.35
N HIS A 428 2.26 -7.18 -7.49
CA HIS A 428 3.35 -6.20 -7.57
C HIS A 428 2.76 -4.82 -7.85
N ALA A 429 2.76 -3.93 -6.85
CA ALA A 429 2.12 -2.62 -6.98
C ALA A 429 2.83 -1.52 -6.21
N ASN A 430 2.76 -0.30 -6.75
CA ASN A 430 3.35 0.87 -6.14
C ASN A 430 2.30 1.94 -5.78
N PHE A 431 2.33 2.37 -4.53
CA PHE A 431 1.48 3.42 -3.96
C PHE A 431 2.32 4.66 -3.66
N TYR A 432 2.12 5.73 -4.43
CA TYR A 432 2.80 7.01 -4.23
C TYR A 432 1.81 8.11 -3.86
N GLU A 433 2.07 8.83 -2.78
CA GLU A 433 1.34 10.06 -2.46
C GLU A 433 -0.19 9.90 -2.36
N ASN A 434 -0.69 8.74 -1.93
CA ASN A 434 -2.12 8.52 -1.75
C ASN A 434 -2.57 8.94 -0.35
N ALA A 435 -3.85 9.29 -0.19
CA ALA A 435 -4.46 9.63 1.09
C ALA A 435 -5.65 8.74 1.40
N SER A 436 -5.74 8.25 2.63
CA SER A 436 -6.95 7.62 3.17
C SER A 436 -7.46 8.39 4.39
N PHE A 437 -8.78 8.58 4.47
CA PHE A 437 -9.44 9.18 5.61
C PHE A 437 -10.73 8.45 5.98
N ASP A 438 -10.95 8.31 7.30
CA ASP A 438 -12.17 7.76 7.89
C ASP A 438 -12.44 6.32 7.43
N THR A 439 -11.45 5.45 7.63
CA THR A 439 -11.57 4.02 7.36
C THR A 439 -11.84 3.25 8.65
N HIS A 440 -12.37 2.03 8.54
CA HIS A 440 -12.44 1.09 9.65
C HIS A 440 -11.50 -0.09 9.41
N GLY A 441 -10.79 -0.54 10.44
CA GLY A 441 -9.75 -1.54 10.26
C GLY A 441 -8.44 -0.89 9.88
N ALA A 442 -8.19 -0.59 8.59
CA ALA A 442 -6.91 -0.02 8.17
C ALA A 442 -6.99 0.99 7.01
N GLY A 443 -6.04 1.92 6.95
CA GLY A 443 -5.89 2.87 5.84
C GLY A 443 -5.31 2.21 4.59
N PHE A 444 -4.24 1.44 4.76
CA PHE A 444 -3.52 0.71 3.71
C PHE A 444 -3.25 -0.72 4.14
N VAL A 445 -3.43 -1.69 3.24
CA VAL A 445 -3.28 -3.13 3.55
C VAL A 445 -2.53 -3.86 2.44
N ALA A 446 -1.44 -4.54 2.82
CA ALA A 446 -0.88 -5.67 2.08
C ALA A 446 -1.44 -6.96 2.69
N GLU A 447 -2.20 -7.74 1.93
CA GLU A 447 -3.16 -8.72 2.49
C GLU A 447 -2.62 -10.15 2.64
N SER A 448 -1.78 -10.64 1.74
CA SER A 448 -1.49 -12.08 1.60
C SER A 448 -0.05 -12.49 1.90
N GLY A 449 0.87 -11.55 1.97
CA GLY A 449 2.26 -11.78 2.38
C GLY A 449 3.27 -11.96 1.26
N ASN A 450 2.82 -12.15 0.03
CA ASN A 450 3.65 -12.22 -1.17
C ASN A 450 3.65 -10.93 -1.98
N GLU A 451 2.98 -9.87 -1.51
CA GLU A 451 2.98 -8.58 -2.19
C GLU A 451 4.38 -7.96 -2.27
N THR A 452 4.69 -7.31 -3.39
CA THR A 452 5.94 -6.57 -3.57
C THR A 452 5.67 -5.18 -4.14
N GLY A 453 6.62 -4.26 -3.97
CA GLY A 453 6.54 -2.90 -4.52
C GLY A 453 6.79 -1.83 -3.48
N ASP A 454 6.36 -0.61 -3.78
CA ASP A 454 6.77 0.61 -3.06
C ASP A 454 5.59 1.40 -2.54
N TRP A 455 5.58 1.67 -1.24
CA TRP A 455 4.65 2.59 -0.61
C TRP A 455 5.42 3.82 -0.14
N VAL A 456 5.26 4.93 -0.84
CA VAL A 456 6.07 6.13 -0.64
C VAL A 456 5.19 7.38 -0.47
N ARG A 457 5.44 8.16 0.59
CA ARG A 457 4.77 9.45 0.86
C ARG A 457 3.24 9.36 0.94
N ASN A 458 2.69 8.22 1.33
CA ASN A 458 1.25 8.08 1.55
C ASN A 458 0.86 8.63 2.93
N ILE A 459 -0.41 8.97 3.11
CA ILE A 459 -0.95 9.42 4.40
C ILE A 459 -2.24 8.67 4.75
N ALA A 460 -2.31 8.13 5.95
CA ALA A 460 -3.52 7.56 6.55
C ALA A 460 -3.94 8.44 7.72
N ILE A 461 -5.16 8.98 7.67
CA ILE A 461 -5.74 9.81 8.73
C ILE A 461 -6.99 9.10 9.23
N LYS A 462 -7.10 8.84 10.53
CA LYS A 462 -8.30 8.23 11.12
C LYS A 462 -8.66 6.87 10.52
N ALA A 463 -7.95 5.84 10.96
CA ALA A 463 -8.33 4.44 10.79
C ALA A 463 -8.90 3.93 12.12
N GLN A 464 -10.22 3.90 12.25
CA GLN A 464 -10.87 3.43 13.47
C GLN A 464 -10.75 1.91 13.57
N GLY A 465 -10.26 1.42 14.71
CA GLY A 465 -10.20 0.00 15.01
C GLY A 465 -11.31 -0.50 15.91
N THR A 466 -11.34 -1.81 16.11
CA THR A 466 -11.97 -2.42 17.28
C THR A 466 -11.28 -1.98 18.58
N LYS A 467 -11.91 -2.27 19.73
CA LYS A 467 -11.38 -1.96 21.06
C LYS A 467 -10.13 -2.76 21.47
N ASN A 468 -9.73 -3.74 20.67
CA ASN A 468 -8.61 -4.61 21.00
C ASN A 468 -7.30 -3.84 20.85
N PHE A 469 -6.53 -3.77 21.95
CA PHE A 469 -5.19 -3.19 21.94
C PHE A 469 -4.24 -3.96 21.02
N ASN A 470 -4.30 -5.30 21.03
CA ASN A 470 -3.27 -6.12 20.38
C ASN A 470 -3.85 -6.86 19.15
N PRO A 471 -3.32 -6.64 17.93
CA PRO A 471 -3.71 -7.39 16.72
C PRO A 471 -3.22 -8.85 16.71
N LYS A 472 -2.27 -9.22 17.58
CA LYS A 472 -1.57 -10.52 17.60
C LYS A 472 -2.43 -11.70 18.03
N ASN A 473 -3.39 -11.50 18.93
CA ASN A 473 -4.12 -12.58 19.59
C ASN A 473 -5.63 -12.44 19.36
N GLY A 474 -6.31 -13.56 19.16
CA GLY A 474 -7.77 -13.60 19.08
C GLY A 474 -8.28 -14.33 17.84
N MET A 475 -9.60 -14.29 17.69
CA MET A 475 -10.33 -14.95 16.59
C MET A 475 -9.96 -14.38 15.23
N ASP A 476 -9.76 -13.07 15.13
CA ASP A 476 -9.44 -12.38 13.87
C ASP A 476 -8.23 -13.03 13.16
N ARG A 477 -7.20 -13.36 13.94
CA ARG A 477 -6.03 -14.12 13.44
C ARG A 477 -6.39 -15.53 12.96
N GLU A 478 -7.21 -16.27 13.72
CA GLU A 478 -7.56 -17.66 13.40
C GLU A 478 -8.47 -17.78 12.18
N THR A 479 -9.30 -16.76 11.94
CA THR A 479 -10.22 -16.71 10.80
C THR A 479 -9.66 -15.92 9.61
N TYR A 480 -8.41 -15.46 9.69
CA TYR A 480 -7.78 -14.58 8.71
C TYR A 480 -8.56 -13.28 8.43
N ASP A 481 -9.26 -12.76 9.44
CA ASP A 481 -9.96 -11.48 9.37
C ASP A 481 -9.07 -10.35 9.91
N ILE A 482 -7.96 -10.14 9.22
CA ILE A 482 -6.86 -9.28 9.67
C ILE A 482 -7.20 -7.78 9.59
N ALA A 483 -6.29 -6.93 10.10
CA ALA A 483 -6.33 -5.47 9.99
C ALA A 483 -7.69 -4.86 10.40
N ARG A 484 -8.19 -5.28 11.57
CA ARG A 484 -9.43 -4.78 12.19
C ARG A 484 -9.14 -3.86 13.37
N THR A 485 -7.89 -3.69 13.78
CA THR A 485 -7.56 -3.02 15.04
C THR A 485 -7.18 -1.56 14.86
N GLY A 486 -7.34 -0.96 13.68
CA GLY A 486 -7.25 0.49 13.50
C GLY A 486 -5.87 0.93 13.06
N GLU A 487 -5.35 0.38 11.97
CA GLU A 487 -3.99 0.58 11.51
C GLU A 487 -3.90 1.68 10.44
N GLY A 488 -2.88 2.53 10.49
CA GLY A 488 -2.53 3.37 9.35
C GLY A 488 -2.10 2.50 8.17
N PHE A 489 -1.12 1.64 8.44
CA PHE A 489 -0.52 0.72 7.46
C PHE A 489 -0.41 -0.70 8.03
N TRP A 490 -1.07 -1.65 7.38
CA TRP A 490 -0.97 -3.07 7.67
C TRP A 490 -0.14 -3.80 6.62
N PHE A 491 0.81 -4.60 7.10
CA PHE A 491 1.69 -5.41 6.28
C PHE A 491 1.60 -6.87 6.68
N GLN A 492 0.94 -7.65 5.81
CA GLN A 492 1.13 -9.10 5.77
C GLN A 492 2.40 -9.48 5.01
N SER A 493 2.88 -8.60 4.12
CA SER A 493 4.10 -8.78 3.34
C SER A 493 5.27 -7.99 3.92
N ARG A 494 6.44 -8.62 3.92
CA ARG A 494 7.73 -8.00 4.32
C ARG A 494 8.50 -7.45 3.12
N MET A 495 8.01 -7.70 1.90
CA MET A 495 8.68 -7.30 0.65
C MET A 495 8.16 -5.97 0.08
N VAL A 496 7.09 -5.41 0.64
CA VAL A 496 6.64 -4.03 0.36
C VAL A 496 7.55 -3.05 1.09
N ARG A 497 8.17 -2.14 0.35
CA ARG A 497 9.04 -1.11 0.91
C ARG A 497 8.23 0.09 1.39
N SER A 498 8.44 0.56 2.62
CA SER A 498 7.71 1.68 3.22
C SER A 498 8.61 2.89 3.44
N PHE A 499 8.35 4.00 2.73
CA PHE A 499 9.14 5.22 2.79
C PHE A 499 8.30 6.48 3.03
N ALA A 500 8.69 7.33 3.97
CA ALA A 500 8.11 8.67 4.13
C ALA A 500 6.57 8.68 4.31
N ASN A 501 5.98 7.58 4.79
CA ASN A 501 4.55 7.47 4.98
C ASN A 501 4.15 8.06 6.34
N ILE A 502 2.92 8.60 6.42
CA ILE A 502 2.40 9.24 7.62
C ILE A 502 1.14 8.52 8.09
N ALA A 503 1.11 8.07 9.34
CA ALA A 503 -0.09 7.57 10.01
C ALA A 503 -0.52 8.52 11.13
N ALA A 504 -1.74 9.02 11.08
CA ALA A 504 -2.25 10.00 12.04
C ALA A 504 -3.61 9.61 12.60
N SER A 505 -3.81 9.78 13.91
CA SER A 505 -5.10 9.52 14.58
C SER A 505 -5.59 8.07 14.43
N VAL A 506 -4.68 7.09 14.61
CA VAL A 506 -4.91 5.65 14.42
C VAL A 506 -4.65 4.88 15.71
N ASN A 507 -5.12 3.65 15.86
CA ASN A 507 -4.65 2.79 16.95
C ASN A 507 -3.18 2.44 16.72
N HIS A 508 -2.83 1.88 15.57
CA HIS A 508 -1.45 1.49 15.26
C HIS A 508 -0.96 2.25 14.03
N GLY A 509 0.21 2.88 14.10
CA GLY A 509 0.81 3.55 12.95
C GLY A 509 1.12 2.54 11.84
N PHE A 510 2.05 1.64 12.13
CA PHE A 510 2.55 0.62 11.20
C PHE A 510 2.54 -0.75 11.87
N VAL A 511 2.00 -1.77 11.20
CA VAL A 511 1.90 -3.13 11.74
C VAL A 511 2.43 -4.14 10.74
N TYR A 512 3.42 -4.93 11.16
CA TYR A 512 3.89 -6.14 10.46
C TYR A 512 3.46 -7.36 11.27
N LEU A 513 2.43 -8.09 10.83
CA LEU A 513 1.90 -9.24 11.58
C LEU A 513 1.93 -10.52 10.74
N HIS A 514 2.80 -11.45 11.11
CA HIS A 514 2.96 -12.74 10.43
C HIS A 514 2.63 -13.88 11.38
N ARG A 515 1.40 -13.93 11.86
CA ARG A 515 0.90 -15.03 12.68
C ARG A 515 -0.45 -15.49 12.17
N GLY A 516 -0.70 -16.78 12.25
CA GLY A 516 -1.97 -17.37 11.82
C GLY A 516 -1.89 -18.03 10.45
N THR A 517 -3.05 -18.39 9.92
CA THR A 517 -3.20 -19.13 8.66
C THR A 517 -3.70 -18.20 7.57
N GLY A 518 -3.30 -18.37 6.31
CA GLY A 518 -3.85 -17.62 5.17
C GLY A 518 -2.81 -16.87 4.34
N MET A 519 -1.60 -16.70 4.90
CA MET A 519 -0.45 -16.19 4.17
C MET A 519 -0.05 -17.11 3.01
N ILE A 520 0.41 -16.51 1.92
CA ILE A 520 0.85 -17.21 0.70
C ILE A 520 2.37 -17.32 0.70
N ASN A 521 2.89 -18.54 0.73
CA ASN A 521 4.31 -18.78 0.49
C ASN A 521 4.65 -18.49 -0.97
N PHE A 522 5.85 -17.99 -1.21
CA PHE A 522 6.28 -17.52 -2.53
C PHE A 522 7.63 -18.11 -2.96
N PRO A 523 7.91 -18.17 -4.27
CA PRO A 523 9.23 -18.59 -4.74
C PRO A 523 10.30 -17.57 -4.32
N ALA A 524 11.47 -18.05 -3.89
CA ALA A 524 12.58 -17.20 -3.46
C ALA A 524 12.97 -16.12 -4.48
N GLN A 525 12.77 -16.39 -5.78
CA GLN A 525 13.02 -15.45 -6.90
C GLN A 525 12.23 -14.14 -6.81
N GLN A 526 11.17 -14.06 -5.99
CA GLN A 526 10.46 -12.80 -5.74
C GLN A 526 11.25 -11.87 -4.82
N TYR A 527 12.20 -12.40 -4.05
CA TYR A 527 13.12 -11.60 -3.26
C TYR A 527 14.33 -11.17 -4.09
N MET A 528 14.87 -10.00 -3.76
CA MET A 528 15.99 -9.37 -4.46
C MET A 528 17.33 -10.11 -4.38
N LEU A 529 17.48 -10.97 -3.37
CA LEU A 529 18.64 -11.84 -3.16
C LEU A 529 18.15 -13.28 -2.91
N PRO A 530 17.64 -13.96 -3.95
CA PRO A 530 16.90 -15.21 -3.77
C PRO A 530 17.75 -16.33 -3.16
N GLU A 531 19.08 -16.31 -3.33
CA GLU A 531 19.98 -17.30 -2.73
C GLU A 531 20.00 -17.20 -1.20
N ALA A 532 19.69 -16.01 -0.64
CA ALA A 532 19.58 -15.81 0.80
C ALA A 532 18.42 -16.58 1.43
N LEU A 533 17.39 -16.91 0.65
CA LEU A 533 16.19 -17.63 1.09
C LEU A 533 16.22 -19.11 0.70
N GLY A 534 17.28 -19.56 0.02
CA GLY A 534 17.36 -20.89 -0.55
C GLY A 534 16.50 -21.08 -1.81
N TYR A 535 16.84 -22.10 -2.62
CA TYR A 535 16.19 -22.38 -3.90
C TYR A 535 15.28 -23.62 -3.90
N GLY A 536 15.14 -24.30 -2.77
CA GLY A 536 14.57 -25.64 -2.70
C GLY A 536 13.08 -25.71 -2.49
N THR A 537 12.49 -24.70 -1.84
CA THR A 537 11.07 -24.69 -1.44
C THR A 537 10.47 -23.29 -1.57
N LEU A 538 9.14 -23.19 -1.44
CA LEU A 538 8.47 -21.89 -1.32
C LEU A 538 8.79 -21.31 0.05
N VAL A 539 9.18 -20.04 0.07
CA VAL A 539 9.55 -19.29 1.26
C VAL A 539 8.29 -18.84 1.99
N ALA A 540 8.26 -18.99 3.31
CA ALA A 540 7.19 -18.44 4.13
C ALA A 540 7.39 -16.92 4.29
N PRO A 541 6.32 -16.11 4.28
CA PRO A 541 6.46 -14.67 4.48
C PRO A 541 7.18 -14.29 5.78
N ASP A 542 7.09 -15.09 6.84
CA ASP A 542 7.81 -14.90 8.10
C ASP A 542 9.34 -14.88 7.96
N ASP A 543 9.90 -15.64 7.02
CA ASP A 543 11.34 -15.92 6.98
C ASP A 543 12.11 -14.75 6.38
N VAL A 544 11.52 -14.03 5.41
CA VAL A 544 12.16 -12.92 4.67
C VAL A 544 12.38 -11.70 5.56
N PRO A 545 13.46 -10.90 5.44
CA PRO A 545 13.62 -9.68 6.23
C PRO A 545 12.63 -8.60 5.73
N ILE A 546 12.27 -7.62 6.58
CA ILE A 546 11.53 -6.45 6.08
C ILE A 546 12.48 -5.68 5.16
N ARG A 547 12.11 -5.60 3.88
CA ARG A 547 12.98 -5.10 2.82
C ARG A 547 13.38 -3.65 3.01
N ALA A 548 12.45 -2.79 3.45
CA ALA A 548 12.75 -1.42 3.83
C ALA A 548 11.61 -0.80 4.66
N PHE A 549 12.00 -0.06 5.71
CA PHE A 549 11.13 0.82 6.48
C PHE A 549 11.94 2.06 6.87
N ASP A 550 11.60 3.20 6.30
CA ASP A 550 12.47 4.37 6.40
C ASP A 550 11.70 5.70 6.30
N ASP A 551 12.12 6.69 7.09
CA ASP A 551 11.53 8.05 7.12
C ASP A 551 10.02 8.09 7.44
N ASN A 552 9.48 7.04 8.06
CA ASN A 552 8.05 6.96 8.35
C ASN A 552 7.69 7.74 9.62
N GLU A 553 6.47 8.26 9.68
CA GLU A 553 5.97 9.03 10.81
C GLU A 553 4.63 8.49 11.31
N ALA A 554 4.48 8.35 12.63
CA ALA A 554 3.20 8.06 13.27
C ALA A 554 2.89 9.09 14.35
N PHE A 555 1.69 9.66 14.39
CA PHE A 555 1.33 10.55 15.49
C PHE A 555 -0.13 10.51 15.91
N GLY A 556 -0.36 10.86 17.18
CA GLY A 556 -1.68 10.70 17.78
C GLY A 556 -2.15 9.26 17.65
N CYS A 557 -1.36 8.30 18.13
CA CYS A 557 -1.72 6.89 18.03
C CYS A 557 -1.57 6.14 19.36
N GLN A 558 -2.03 4.89 19.40
CA GLN A 558 -1.79 4.02 20.54
C GLN A 558 -0.40 3.39 20.45
N VAL A 559 -0.03 2.78 19.32
CA VAL A 559 1.32 2.25 19.08
C VAL A 559 1.89 2.84 17.79
N GLY A 560 3.12 3.35 17.82
CA GLY A 560 3.79 3.86 16.62
C GLY A 560 4.08 2.74 15.61
N LEU A 561 4.82 1.71 16.05
CA LEU A 561 5.21 0.55 15.24
C LEU A 561 5.02 -0.76 16.00
N TYR A 562 4.39 -1.75 15.38
CA TYR A 562 4.18 -3.07 15.97
C TYR A 562 4.60 -4.20 15.02
N ILE A 563 5.54 -5.04 15.44
CA ILE A 563 6.11 -6.12 14.62
C ILE A 563 5.98 -7.44 15.35
N VAL A 564 5.39 -8.44 14.70
CA VAL A 564 5.25 -9.78 15.26
C VAL A 564 5.36 -10.84 14.16
N LYS A 565 6.19 -11.87 14.38
CA LYS A 565 6.18 -13.11 13.57
C LYS A 565 5.59 -14.30 14.34
N ALA A 566 5.49 -15.47 13.71
CA ALA A 566 5.09 -16.70 14.38
C ALA A 566 6.19 -17.24 15.30
N ASN A 567 7.45 -17.02 14.95
CA ASN A 567 8.63 -17.52 15.65
C ASN A 567 9.88 -16.70 15.26
N PRO A 568 10.96 -16.70 16.05
CA PRO A 568 12.13 -15.87 15.76
C PRO A 568 12.97 -16.33 14.56
N MET A 569 12.85 -17.57 14.09
CA MET A 569 13.75 -18.12 13.06
C MET A 569 13.57 -17.41 11.71
N GLN A 570 14.68 -17.06 11.05
CA GLN A 570 14.72 -16.53 9.67
C GLN A 570 15.51 -17.43 8.74
N GLN A 571 16.43 -18.23 9.29
CA GLN A 571 17.32 -19.13 8.55
C GLN A 571 18.33 -18.41 7.64
N HIS A 572 18.56 -17.12 7.88
CA HIS A 572 19.58 -16.32 7.24
C HIS A 572 20.04 -15.18 8.16
N ASP A 573 21.22 -14.62 7.92
CA ASP A 573 21.79 -13.54 8.74
C ASP A 573 21.49 -12.13 8.17
N ILE A 574 20.60 -12.01 7.17
CA ILE A 574 20.18 -10.69 6.69
C ILE A 574 19.32 -9.99 7.74
N TYR A 575 19.78 -8.81 8.18
CA TYR A 575 19.06 -8.00 9.14
C TYR A 575 17.89 -7.28 8.49
N THR A 576 16.77 -7.23 9.21
CA THR A 576 15.74 -6.21 9.00
C THR A 576 16.27 -4.88 9.53
N VAL A 577 16.34 -3.87 8.66
CA VAL A 577 16.77 -2.52 9.04
C VAL A 577 15.58 -1.58 8.95
N LEU A 578 15.25 -0.99 10.10
CA LEU A 578 14.23 0.03 10.25
C LEU A 578 14.96 1.32 10.59
N SER A 579 14.83 2.35 9.76
CA SER A 579 15.55 3.61 9.92
C SER A 579 14.65 4.83 9.97
N ASP A 580 15.14 5.89 10.60
CA ASP A 580 14.58 7.25 10.51
C ASP A 580 13.07 7.30 10.86
N PHE A 581 12.65 6.61 11.93
CA PHE A 581 11.24 6.55 12.33
C PHE A 581 10.91 7.61 13.38
N THR A 582 9.88 8.42 13.13
CA THR A 582 9.39 9.40 14.10
C THR A 582 8.02 8.97 14.62
N ALA A 583 7.85 8.89 15.94
CA ALA A 583 6.53 8.70 16.55
C ALA A 583 6.27 9.69 17.68
N TRP A 584 5.14 10.38 17.70
CA TRP A 584 4.87 11.34 18.76
C TRP A 584 3.39 11.41 19.16
N GLU A 585 3.14 11.79 20.41
CA GLU A 585 1.82 11.65 21.02
C GLU A 585 1.30 10.20 20.95
N VAL A 586 2.17 9.25 21.36
CA VAL A 586 1.90 7.80 21.31
C VAL A 586 1.90 7.15 22.69
N GLU A 587 1.02 6.18 22.92
CA GLU A 587 0.99 5.40 24.17
C GLU A 587 2.20 4.45 24.26
N ALA A 588 2.60 3.84 23.14
CA ALA A 588 3.81 3.05 22.99
C ALA A 588 4.56 3.43 21.70
N GLY A 589 5.88 3.57 21.77
CA GLY A 589 6.69 3.98 20.60
C GLY A 589 6.80 2.87 19.54
N ALA A 590 7.55 1.81 19.85
CA ALA A 590 7.70 0.66 18.96
C ALA A 590 7.79 -0.65 19.76
N ALA A 591 7.21 -1.74 19.25
CA ALA A 591 7.35 -3.07 19.85
C ALA A 591 7.61 -4.13 18.78
N ALA A 592 8.51 -5.07 19.10
CA ALA A 592 8.83 -6.21 18.27
C ALA A 592 8.87 -7.50 19.08
N GLU A 593 8.16 -8.53 18.63
CA GLU A 593 8.06 -9.81 19.33
C GLU A 593 8.23 -11.00 18.36
N TYR A 594 8.65 -12.15 18.89
CA TYR A 594 8.82 -13.40 18.13
C TYR A 594 9.73 -13.21 16.92
N THR A 595 10.85 -12.52 17.07
CA THR A 595 11.65 -12.08 15.93
C THR A 595 13.14 -11.97 16.27
N SER A 596 14.02 -12.14 15.29
CA SER A 596 15.47 -11.91 15.43
C SER A 596 16.05 -11.11 14.27
N HIS A 597 17.30 -10.65 14.39
CA HIS A 597 18.05 -9.94 13.33
C HIS A 597 17.42 -8.59 12.94
N TYR A 598 17.25 -7.69 13.91
CA TYR A 598 16.71 -6.34 13.65
C TYR A 598 17.65 -5.24 14.09
N LEU A 599 17.72 -4.19 13.28
CA LEU A 599 18.34 -2.91 13.60
C LEU A 599 17.26 -1.83 13.60
N PHE A 600 17.00 -1.24 14.76
CA PHE A 600 16.21 -0.03 14.95
C PHE A 600 17.18 1.15 14.98
N LYS A 601 17.21 1.96 13.93
CA LYS A 601 18.21 3.02 13.76
C LYS A 601 17.53 4.39 13.68
N ASN A 602 17.99 5.33 14.50
CA ASN A 602 17.52 6.71 14.48
C ASN A 602 15.99 6.82 14.69
N PHE A 603 15.47 6.17 15.73
CA PHE A 603 14.08 6.31 16.13
C PHE A 603 13.92 7.54 17.04
N ASP A 604 12.97 8.41 16.77
CA ASP A 604 12.63 9.57 17.59
C ASP A 604 11.19 9.44 18.09
N VAL A 605 11.03 8.96 19.33
CA VAL A 605 9.74 8.60 19.91
C VAL A 605 9.38 9.45 21.14
N ILE A 606 8.17 10.01 21.14
CA ILE A 606 7.65 10.88 22.21
C ILE A 606 6.31 10.35 22.72
N GLY A 607 6.26 10.03 24.01
CA GLY A 607 5.07 9.55 24.70
C GLY A 607 3.93 10.57 24.69
N ASN A 608 2.70 10.07 24.71
CA ASN A 608 1.50 10.89 24.73
C ASN A 608 1.36 11.70 26.01
N THR A 609 0.66 12.82 25.91
CA THR A 609 0.25 13.60 27.06
C THR A 609 -0.68 12.75 27.94
N PRO A 610 -0.33 12.48 29.21
CA PRO A 610 -1.13 11.65 30.11
C PRO A 610 -2.57 12.12 30.25
N GLU A 611 -3.51 11.19 30.13
CA GLU A 611 -4.93 11.41 30.40
C GLU A 611 -5.52 10.25 31.20
N GLU A 612 -6.70 10.45 31.79
CA GLU A 612 -7.35 9.39 32.57
C GLU A 612 -7.53 8.11 31.72
N TYR A 613 -6.98 6.99 32.22
CA TYR A 613 -6.95 5.67 31.59
C TYR A 613 -6.14 5.54 30.30
N ARG A 614 -5.26 6.51 29.99
CA ARG A 614 -4.37 6.44 28.84
C ARG A 614 -3.07 7.18 29.10
N ASP A 615 -2.17 6.49 29.78
CA ASP A 615 -0.81 6.93 30.10
C ASP A 615 0.20 6.29 29.14
N PRO A 616 1.31 6.96 28.80
CA PRO A 616 2.38 6.34 28.03
C PRO A 616 2.95 5.12 28.78
N VAL A 617 3.35 4.09 28.04
CA VAL A 617 3.77 2.79 28.58
C VAL A 617 5.26 2.54 28.37
N PHE A 618 5.75 2.53 27.13
CA PHE A 618 7.18 2.33 26.85
C PHE A 618 7.61 3.00 25.54
N GLY A 619 8.89 3.35 25.45
CA GLY A 619 9.50 3.85 24.22
C GLY A 619 9.70 2.76 23.18
N ILE A 620 10.61 1.82 23.44
CA ILE A 620 10.87 0.68 22.55
C ILE A 620 10.82 -0.62 23.35
N GLU A 621 10.14 -1.63 22.84
CA GLU A 621 10.09 -2.97 23.43
C GLU A 621 10.67 -4.01 22.48
N MET A 622 11.74 -4.67 22.92
CA MET A 622 12.14 -6.00 22.46
C MET A 622 11.37 -7.00 23.30
N GLY A 623 10.26 -7.50 22.78
CA GLY A 623 9.32 -8.31 23.53
C GLY A 623 9.65 -9.80 23.48
N ASN A 624 8.66 -10.60 23.86
CA ASN A 624 8.83 -12.04 24.04
C ASN A 624 9.37 -12.75 22.80
N ASN A 625 10.21 -13.78 23.02
CA ASN A 625 10.85 -14.56 21.96
C ASN A 625 11.62 -13.70 20.95
N SER A 626 12.31 -12.65 21.41
CA SER A 626 13.22 -11.87 20.56
C SER A 626 14.69 -12.17 20.87
N SER A 627 15.57 -12.03 19.88
CA SER A 627 17.02 -12.25 20.02
C SER A 627 17.80 -11.56 18.91
N ASP A 628 19.07 -11.23 19.11
CA ASP A 628 19.93 -10.59 18.08
C ASP A 628 19.32 -9.29 17.52
N MET A 629 19.13 -8.32 18.41
CA MET A 629 18.45 -7.05 18.15
C MET A 629 19.36 -5.87 18.49
N VAL A 630 19.33 -4.82 17.69
CA VAL A 630 20.13 -3.60 17.88
C VAL A 630 19.23 -2.38 17.90
N VAL A 631 19.40 -1.50 18.88
CA VAL A 631 18.82 -0.15 18.87
C VAL A 631 19.96 0.86 18.86
N ARG A 632 19.94 1.74 17.88
CA ARG A 632 21.03 2.67 17.60
C ARG A 632 20.52 4.09 17.38
N ASP A 633 21.25 5.06 17.91
CA ASP A 633 21.07 6.50 17.68
C ASP A 633 19.64 6.99 17.96
N SER A 634 18.91 6.35 18.87
CA SER A 634 17.49 6.63 19.07
C SER A 634 17.25 7.61 20.21
N ARG A 635 16.28 8.50 20.04
CA ARG A 635 15.78 9.44 21.04
C ARG A 635 14.41 8.99 21.55
N ILE A 636 14.30 8.81 22.87
CA ILE A 636 13.09 8.32 23.53
C ILE A 636 12.73 9.29 24.62
N LYS A 637 11.51 9.85 24.61
CA LYS A 637 11.10 10.87 25.57
C LYS A 637 9.69 10.64 26.10
N GLY A 638 9.50 10.86 27.40
CA GLY A 638 8.16 10.99 27.98
C GLY A 638 7.42 9.66 28.23
N PHE A 639 8.15 8.55 28.33
CA PHE A 639 7.61 7.24 28.70
C PHE A 639 8.07 6.85 30.10
N PRO A 640 7.28 6.10 30.89
CA PRO A 640 7.77 5.57 32.17
C PRO A 640 8.91 4.55 31.98
N GLU A 641 8.88 3.79 30.88
CA GLU A 641 9.94 2.86 30.48
C GLU A 641 10.59 3.30 29.16
N GLY A 642 11.92 3.40 29.14
CA GLY A 642 12.68 3.77 27.95
C GLY A 642 12.73 2.66 26.92
N ILE A 643 13.66 1.72 27.10
CA ILE A 643 13.80 0.50 26.29
C ILE A 643 13.59 -0.73 27.16
N ARG A 644 12.66 -1.60 26.78
CA ARG A 644 12.41 -2.90 27.42
C ARG A 644 13.09 -4.02 26.66
N LEU A 645 13.87 -4.83 27.38
CA LEU A 645 14.71 -5.90 26.84
C LEU A 645 14.22 -7.27 27.33
N SER A 646 12.99 -7.66 26.97
CA SER A 646 12.34 -8.88 27.49
C SER A 646 13.18 -10.11 27.20
N LYS A 647 13.47 -10.87 28.26
CA LYS A 647 14.21 -12.15 28.20
C LYS A 647 13.26 -13.36 28.24
N PHE A 648 11.96 -13.12 28.05
CA PHE A 648 10.96 -14.18 28.15
C PHE A 648 10.89 -15.00 26.86
N HIS A 649 11.17 -16.31 26.99
CA HIS A 649 11.05 -17.28 25.90
C HIS A 649 10.01 -18.35 26.21
N THR A 650 9.15 -18.65 25.24
CA THR A 650 8.13 -19.70 25.33
C THR A 650 8.71 -21.11 25.24
N GLU A 651 9.92 -21.26 24.70
CA GLU A 651 10.62 -22.54 24.53
C GLU A 651 11.99 -22.52 25.21
N ASP A 652 12.39 -23.64 25.82
CA ASP A 652 13.66 -23.75 26.55
C ASP A 652 14.89 -23.60 25.65
N ARG A 653 14.79 -23.97 24.36
CA ARG A 653 15.91 -23.92 23.40
C ARG A 653 16.39 -22.51 23.05
N TRP A 654 15.60 -21.47 23.37
CA TRP A 654 15.92 -20.06 23.10
C TRP A 654 16.42 -19.30 24.34
N LYS A 655 16.27 -19.87 25.54
CA LYS A 655 16.66 -19.20 26.79
C LYS A 655 18.16 -18.93 26.84
N GLY A 656 18.54 -17.70 27.19
CA GLY A 656 19.93 -17.28 27.31
C GLY A 656 20.63 -17.07 25.97
N LYS A 657 19.87 -17.05 24.86
CA LYS A 657 20.35 -16.67 23.53
C LYS A 657 19.96 -15.22 23.19
N ASP A 658 19.57 -14.45 24.19
CA ASP A 658 19.31 -13.02 24.08
C ASP A 658 20.60 -12.29 23.68
N GLN A 659 20.51 -11.41 22.70
CA GLN A 659 21.66 -10.71 22.14
C GLN A 659 21.20 -9.30 21.78
N PHE A 660 21.11 -8.43 22.79
CA PHE A 660 20.65 -7.07 22.56
C PHE A 660 21.81 -6.10 22.61
N VAL A 661 21.87 -5.21 21.62
CA VAL A 661 22.91 -4.18 21.52
C VAL A 661 22.28 -2.80 21.52
N LEU A 662 22.83 -1.92 22.34
CA LEU A 662 22.40 -0.54 22.50
C LEU A 662 23.55 0.39 22.14
N ILE A 663 23.32 1.27 21.16
CA ILE A 663 24.34 2.18 20.62
C ILE A 663 23.82 3.62 20.67
N ASP A 664 24.49 4.49 21.43
CA ASP A 664 24.23 5.94 21.47
C ASP A 664 22.75 6.37 21.63
N ASN A 665 21.95 5.60 22.37
CA ASN A 665 20.54 5.92 22.61
C ASN A 665 20.37 6.99 23.70
N HIS A 666 19.52 7.98 23.46
CA HIS A 666 19.20 9.06 24.38
C HIS A 666 17.78 8.93 24.94
N ILE A 667 17.67 8.74 26.25
CA ILE A 667 16.40 8.56 26.95
C ILE A 667 16.16 9.74 27.89
N GLU A 668 15.02 10.43 27.72
CA GLU A 668 14.65 11.63 28.45
C GLU A 668 13.35 11.41 29.25
N GLY A 669 13.42 11.57 30.56
CA GLY A 669 12.22 11.58 31.42
C GLY A 669 11.61 10.21 31.70
N ALA A 670 12.37 9.12 31.47
CA ALA A 670 11.95 7.78 31.86
C ALA A 670 12.20 7.49 33.35
N ALA A 671 11.28 6.75 33.97
CA ALA A 671 11.47 6.25 35.34
C ALA A 671 12.51 5.11 35.36
N THR A 672 12.48 4.27 34.34
CA THR A 672 13.50 3.25 34.08
C THR A 672 13.97 3.36 32.64
N GLU A 673 15.24 3.70 32.44
CA GLU A 673 15.82 3.86 31.10
C GLU A 673 15.89 2.53 30.34
N PHE A 674 16.42 1.48 30.99
CA PHE A 674 16.53 0.14 30.42
C PHE A 674 15.87 -0.87 31.36
N VAL A 675 14.79 -1.50 30.91
CA VAL A 675 14.00 -2.48 31.66
C VAL A 675 14.48 -3.87 31.30
N GLU A 676 14.65 -4.74 32.31
CA GLU A 676 15.18 -6.10 32.16
C GLU A 676 16.59 -6.19 31.56
N LEU A 677 17.40 -5.14 31.78
CA LEU A 677 18.81 -5.14 31.39
C LEU A 677 19.60 -6.24 32.12
N ASP A 678 20.29 -7.07 31.35
CA ASP A 678 21.27 -8.05 31.84
C ASP A 678 22.65 -7.69 31.30
N THR A 679 23.54 -7.19 32.15
CA THR A 679 24.88 -6.74 31.73
C THR A 679 25.82 -7.88 31.30
N ASP A 680 25.46 -9.14 31.57
CA ASP A 680 26.24 -10.30 31.12
C ASP A 680 25.82 -10.75 29.70
N ALA A 681 24.63 -10.35 29.23
CA ALA A 681 24.07 -10.74 27.93
C ALA A 681 23.89 -9.56 26.95
N ASP A 682 23.58 -8.36 27.47
CA ASP A 682 23.30 -7.16 26.69
C ASP A 682 24.57 -6.30 26.54
N THR A 683 24.76 -5.72 25.36
CA THR A 683 25.97 -4.96 25.00
C THR A 683 25.68 -3.47 24.83
N PHE A 684 26.50 -2.62 25.45
CA PHE A 684 26.51 -1.18 25.18
C PHE A 684 27.73 -0.82 24.34
N VAL A 685 27.51 -0.04 23.29
CA VAL A 685 28.57 0.41 22.37
C VAL A 685 28.48 1.92 22.23
N ASN A 686 29.62 2.60 22.29
CA ASN A 686 29.71 3.98 21.84
C ASN A 686 29.86 3.97 20.32
N GLY A 687 29.06 4.74 19.60
CA GLY A 687 29.10 4.78 18.13
C GLY A 687 30.47 5.21 17.58
N ALA A 688 31.25 5.97 18.35
CA ALA A 688 32.62 6.35 18.00
C ALA A 688 33.62 5.18 18.01
N ASP A 689 33.29 4.07 18.67
CA ASP A 689 34.11 2.86 18.74
C ASP A 689 33.77 1.85 17.62
N LEU A 690 32.76 2.12 16.80
CA LEU A 690 32.40 1.29 15.65
C LEU A 690 33.51 1.31 14.60
N VAL A 691 33.82 0.14 14.05
CA VAL A 691 34.78 0.00 12.94
C VAL A 691 34.03 -0.41 11.69
N THR A 692 33.49 0.58 10.97
CA THR A 692 32.54 0.35 9.84
C THR A 692 33.09 -0.41 8.65
N SER A 693 34.41 -0.57 8.57
CA SER A 693 35.08 -1.37 7.53
C SER A 693 35.35 -2.81 7.96
N ARG A 694 35.08 -3.18 9.23
CA ARG A 694 35.39 -4.51 9.76
C ARG A 694 34.25 -5.46 9.43
N PHE A 695 34.58 -6.47 8.64
CA PHE A 695 33.68 -7.57 8.35
C PHE A 695 34.48 -8.84 8.07
N GLU A 696 34.31 -9.87 8.90
CA GLU A 696 34.95 -11.18 8.75
C GLU A 696 33.96 -12.29 9.11
N ILE A 697 34.02 -13.40 8.37
CA ILE A 697 33.17 -14.59 8.57
C ILE A 697 34.07 -15.80 8.72
N HIS A 698 33.86 -16.57 9.79
CA HIS A 698 34.51 -17.84 10.06
C HIS A 698 33.44 -18.90 10.27
N LEU A 699 33.39 -19.90 9.41
CA LEU A 699 32.39 -20.97 9.44
C LEU A 699 33.08 -22.32 9.53
N ASN A 700 32.46 -23.23 10.28
CA ASN A 700 32.80 -24.65 10.37
C ASN A 700 34.29 -24.90 10.65
N ASP A 701 34.85 -24.14 11.59
CA ASP A 701 36.27 -24.17 11.99
C ASP A 701 37.26 -23.91 10.82
N ASP A 702 36.82 -23.14 9.82
CA ASP A 702 37.56 -22.87 8.57
C ASP A 702 37.97 -24.15 7.82
N LEU A 703 37.25 -25.25 8.07
CA LEU A 703 37.41 -26.52 7.35
C LEU A 703 36.73 -26.47 5.98
N PRO A 704 37.22 -27.24 4.99
CA PRO A 704 36.53 -27.38 3.71
C PRO A 704 35.08 -27.83 3.91
N ILE A 705 34.16 -27.14 3.25
CA ILE A 705 32.73 -27.44 3.31
C ILE A 705 32.44 -28.56 2.32
N GLU A 706 31.80 -29.62 2.79
CA GLU A 706 31.48 -30.80 1.98
C GLU A 706 30.00 -31.18 2.13
N TYR A 707 29.34 -31.46 1.01
CA TYR A 707 28.02 -32.08 0.97
C TYR A 707 28.19 -33.53 0.51
N LEU A 708 28.16 -34.48 1.44
CA LEU A 708 28.62 -35.86 1.17
C LEU A 708 27.50 -36.87 0.88
N ASP A 709 26.26 -36.59 1.30
CA ASP A 709 25.15 -37.55 1.24
C ASP A 709 23.88 -36.94 0.61
N PRO A 710 23.33 -37.52 -0.48
CA PRO A 710 22.12 -37.03 -1.13
C PRO A 710 20.80 -37.45 -0.45
N SER A 711 20.83 -38.13 0.71
CA SER A 711 19.63 -38.71 1.33
C SER A 711 18.54 -37.67 1.65
N THR A 712 17.28 -38.08 1.53
CA THR A 712 16.10 -37.21 1.64
C THR A 712 15.35 -37.35 2.96
N ALA A 713 15.95 -37.97 3.98
CA ALA A 713 15.40 -37.95 5.34
C ALA A 713 15.89 -36.66 6.03
N ASP A 714 15.11 -36.12 6.98
CA ASP A 714 15.36 -34.89 7.76
C ASP A 714 16.72 -34.87 8.49
N GLY A 715 17.83 -34.80 7.74
CA GLY A 715 19.17 -35.01 8.27
C GLY A 715 20.30 -35.10 7.24
N ALA A 716 20.07 -34.87 5.94
CA ALA A 716 21.14 -34.49 5.01
C ALA A 716 21.07 -32.99 4.71
N GLY A 717 22.13 -32.28 5.09
CA GLY A 717 22.24 -30.82 4.96
C GLY A 717 23.60 -30.35 5.48
N ILE A 718 23.94 -29.09 5.21
CA ILE A 718 25.09 -28.41 5.82
C ILE A 718 24.55 -27.45 6.86
N SER A 719 24.96 -27.61 8.12
CA SER A 719 24.76 -26.58 9.13
C SER A 719 25.98 -25.68 9.19
N TYR A 720 25.74 -24.37 9.23
CA TYR A 720 26.79 -23.37 9.33
C TYR A 720 26.87 -22.88 10.77
N TYR A 721 28.05 -23.01 11.35
CA TYR A 721 28.33 -22.57 12.72
C TYR A 721 29.67 -21.87 12.78
N GLY A 722 29.81 -20.90 13.66
CA GLY A 722 31.08 -20.20 13.85
C GLY A 722 30.87 -18.78 14.37
N ARG A 723 31.50 -17.81 13.73
CA ARG A 723 31.44 -16.41 14.15
C ARG A 723 31.47 -15.42 12.99
N LYS A 724 30.78 -14.30 13.20
CA LYS A 724 30.85 -13.08 12.41
C LYS A 724 31.56 -12.02 13.22
N VAL A 725 32.48 -11.28 12.62
CA VAL A 725 33.09 -10.09 13.23
C VAL A 725 32.70 -8.89 12.38
N ASP A 726 31.88 -8.00 12.92
CA ASP A 726 31.33 -6.83 12.21
C ASP A 726 31.71 -5.51 12.89
N SER A 727 31.10 -4.38 12.50
CA SER A 727 31.35 -3.05 13.07
C SER A 727 31.23 -2.98 14.58
N ILE A 728 30.39 -3.83 15.19
CA ILE A 728 30.20 -3.91 16.63
C ILE A 728 31.30 -4.77 17.25
N GLY A 729 31.54 -5.95 16.67
CA GLY A 729 32.52 -6.91 17.17
C GLY A 729 32.15 -8.34 16.79
N GLU A 730 32.65 -9.30 17.56
CA GLU A 730 32.35 -10.72 17.34
C GLU A 730 30.88 -11.05 17.72
N ASN A 731 30.24 -11.93 16.96
CA ASN A 731 28.93 -12.54 17.21
C ASN A 731 29.00 -14.02 16.84
N PRO A 732 28.38 -14.94 17.59
CA PRO A 732 28.21 -16.30 17.10
C PRO A 732 27.35 -16.33 15.83
N LEU A 733 27.61 -17.34 14.99
CA LEU A 733 26.75 -17.72 13.87
C LEU A 733 26.22 -19.14 14.12
N PRO A 734 24.90 -19.37 14.02
CA PRO A 734 23.84 -18.36 13.87
C PRO A 734 23.74 -17.43 15.08
N GLY A 735 23.24 -16.20 14.86
CA GLY A 735 22.92 -15.25 15.92
C GLY A 735 21.62 -15.63 16.63
N GLY A 736 21.54 -15.35 17.93
CA GLY A 736 20.33 -15.53 18.73
C GLY A 736 19.77 -16.95 18.72
N GLY A 737 18.45 -17.05 18.67
CA GLY A 737 17.70 -18.31 18.63
C GLY A 737 17.60 -18.99 17.26
N ASP A 738 18.28 -18.49 16.22
CA ASP A 738 18.12 -18.92 14.83
C ASP A 738 18.98 -20.16 14.45
N GLU A 739 18.77 -20.68 13.23
CA GLU A 739 19.51 -21.79 12.63
C GLU A 739 19.95 -21.44 11.20
N LEU A 740 21.23 -21.57 10.87
CA LEU A 740 21.72 -21.33 9.50
C LEU A 740 22.11 -22.67 8.86
N LEU A 741 21.39 -23.09 7.82
CA LEU A 741 21.65 -24.37 7.15
C LEU A 741 21.24 -24.40 5.68
N THR A 742 21.80 -25.34 4.92
CA THR A 742 21.35 -25.71 3.57
C THR A 742 20.81 -27.14 3.61
N VAL A 743 19.50 -27.31 3.49
CA VAL A 743 18.88 -28.65 3.43
C VAL A 743 18.99 -29.27 2.03
N ALA A 744 18.69 -30.57 1.92
CA ALA A 744 18.72 -31.28 0.64
C ALA A 744 17.87 -30.62 -0.46
N ALA A 745 16.69 -30.08 -0.12
CA ALA A 745 15.84 -29.39 -1.09
C ALA A 745 16.55 -28.14 -1.66
N ASP A 746 17.13 -27.32 -0.78
CA ASP A 746 17.86 -26.11 -1.17
C ASP A 746 19.12 -26.43 -1.94
N MET A 747 19.84 -27.50 -1.58
CA MET A 747 20.99 -27.97 -2.35
C MET A 747 20.59 -28.42 -3.76
N ILE A 748 19.48 -29.14 -3.91
CA ILE A 748 18.97 -29.52 -5.24
C ILE A 748 18.62 -28.28 -6.05
N GLY A 749 17.96 -27.30 -5.42
CA GLY A 749 17.67 -26.00 -6.01
C GLY A 749 18.94 -25.26 -6.43
N GLN A 750 19.92 -25.17 -5.54
CA GLN A 750 21.23 -24.55 -5.77
C GLN A 750 21.91 -25.18 -7.00
N LEU A 751 21.98 -26.51 -7.08
CA LEU A 751 22.59 -27.20 -8.20
C LEU A 751 21.82 -27.03 -9.52
N LYS A 752 20.52 -26.77 -9.47
CA LYS A 752 19.71 -26.42 -10.65
C LYS A 752 20.01 -25.00 -11.13
N HIS A 753 20.15 -24.06 -10.20
CA HIS A 753 20.31 -22.63 -10.47
C HIS A 753 21.78 -22.25 -10.74
N GLU A 754 22.69 -22.61 -9.84
CA GLU A 754 24.13 -22.29 -9.88
C GLU A 754 25.02 -23.39 -10.44
N GLY A 755 24.49 -24.61 -10.59
CA GLY A 755 25.24 -25.73 -11.15
C GLY A 755 26.34 -26.25 -10.23
N TYR A 756 27.16 -27.14 -10.80
CA TYR A 756 28.41 -27.62 -10.22
C TYR A 756 29.50 -27.65 -11.29
N ARG A 757 30.75 -27.61 -10.84
CA ARG A 757 31.96 -27.56 -11.65
C ARG A 757 32.95 -28.60 -11.14
N GLU A 758 33.94 -28.94 -11.94
CA GLU A 758 35.00 -29.88 -11.56
C GLU A 758 36.37 -29.21 -11.53
N THR A 759 37.16 -29.54 -10.53
CA THR A 759 38.58 -29.18 -10.48
C THR A 759 39.37 -29.96 -11.53
N SER A 760 40.63 -29.57 -11.76
CA SER A 760 41.53 -30.32 -12.66
C SER A 760 41.80 -31.78 -12.21
N SER A 761 41.57 -32.11 -10.94
CA SER A 761 41.64 -33.48 -10.41
C SER A 761 40.34 -34.28 -10.58
N GLY A 762 39.26 -33.65 -11.03
CA GLY A 762 37.94 -34.27 -11.19
C GLY A 762 37.06 -34.22 -9.94
N ASP A 763 37.48 -33.53 -8.88
CA ASP A 763 36.62 -33.29 -7.71
C ASP A 763 35.54 -32.26 -8.04
N ALA A 764 34.28 -32.59 -7.76
CA ALA A 764 33.13 -31.76 -8.05
C ALA A 764 32.82 -30.76 -6.92
N TYR A 765 32.49 -29.53 -7.28
CA TYR A 765 32.16 -28.43 -6.37
C TYR A 765 30.97 -27.63 -6.86
N THR A 766 30.19 -27.10 -5.92
CA THR A 766 29.26 -26.00 -6.15
C THR A 766 29.66 -24.80 -5.28
N VAL A 767 29.13 -23.64 -5.58
CA VAL A 767 29.33 -22.42 -4.78
C VAL A 767 27.99 -22.13 -4.12
N ILE A 768 27.94 -22.23 -2.80
CA ILE A 768 26.74 -21.86 -2.02
C ILE A 768 26.92 -20.42 -1.59
N GLU A 769 25.98 -19.57 -1.96
CA GLU A 769 26.02 -18.17 -1.59
C GLU A 769 25.33 -17.96 -0.25
N GLN A 770 25.97 -17.19 0.62
CA GLN A 770 25.43 -16.82 1.92
C GLN A 770 25.56 -15.31 2.11
N TYR A 771 24.55 -14.72 2.71
CA TYR A 771 24.48 -13.29 2.95
C TYR A 771 24.44 -13.00 4.45
N PHE A 772 25.18 -11.99 4.85
CA PHE A 772 25.37 -11.60 6.23
C PHE A 772 25.25 -10.10 6.35
N SER A 773 24.66 -9.62 7.45
CA SER A 773 24.53 -8.19 7.69
C SER A 773 25.49 -7.71 8.77
N ASP A 774 26.08 -6.55 8.55
CA ASP A 774 26.70 -5.79 9.61
C ASP A 774 25.62 -5.27 10.58
N ARG A 775 25.72 -5.63 11.86
CA ARG A 775 24.67 -5.35 12.85
C ARG A 775 24.47 -3.86 13.16
N ALA A 776 25.49 -3.02 12.98
CA ALA A 776 25.37 -1.59 13.29
C ALA A 776 24.89 -0.77 12.10
N THR A 777 25.13 -1.23 10.88
CA THR A 777 24.89 -0.46 9.65
C THR A 777 23.78 -1.04 8.79
N GLY A 778 23.50 -2.34 8.90
CA GLY A 778 22.62 -3.06 8.00
C GLY A 778 23.23 -3.39 6.64
N ARG A 779 24.52 -3.09 6.43
CA ARG A 779 25.20 -3.36 5.16
C ARG A 779 25.25 -4.87 4.93
N ILE A 780 24.79 -5.30 3.76
CA ILE A 780 24.79 -6.71 3.35
C ILE A 780 26.16 -7.04 2.75
N HIS A 781 26.70 -8.18 3.14
CA HIS A 781 27.91 -8.79 2.60
C HIS A 781 27.57 -10.17 2.06
N LYS A 782 28.16 -10.52 0.91
CA LYS A 782 27.99 -11.81 0.24
C LYS A 782 29.26 -12.65 0.40
N VAL A 783 29.09 -13.94 0.71
CA VAL A 783 30.17 -14.91 0.81
C VAL A 783 29.85 -16.13 -0.04
N GLY A 784 30.80 -16.51 -0.91
CA GLY A 784 30.73 -17.72 -1.72
C GLY A 784 31.42 -18.90 -1.04
N LEU A 785 30.65 -19.92 -0.66
CA LEU A 785 31.15 -21.13 0.00
C LEU A 785 31.42 -22.22 -1.04
N LYS A 786 32.69 -22.37 -1.43
CA LYS A 786 33.17 -23.46 -2.30
C LYS A 786 32.94 -24.80 -1.60
N THR A 787 31.90 -25.51 -2.02
CA THR A 787 31.39 -26.71 -1.36
C THR A 787 31.65 -27.94 -2.21
N ARG A 788 32.42 -28.89 -1.68
CA ARG A 788 32.72 -30.16 -2.37
C ARG A 788 31.48 -31.06 -2.38
N LEU A 789 31.16 -31.63 -3.54
CA LEU A 789 30.11 -32.64 -3.68
C LEU A 789 30.71 -34.04 -3.57
N GLY A 790 30.22 -34.83 -2.62
CA GLY A 790 30.69 -36.20 -2.42
C GLY A 790 30.26 -37.16 -3.53
N ASP A 791 30.98 -38.27 -3.67
CA ASP A 791 30.73 -39.29 -4.71
C ASP A 791 29.28 -39.80 -4.72
N ASN A 792 28.64 -39.90 -3.55
CA ASN A 792 27.24 -40.33 -3.45
C ASN A 792 26.28 -39.31 -4.07
N VAL A 793 26.57 -38.01 -3.93
CA VAL A 793 25.80 -36.93 -4.53
C VAL A 793 25.97 -36.96 -6.04
N ILE A 794 27.20 -37.10 -6.52
CA ILE A 794 27.49 -37.24 -7.96
C ILE A 794 26.82 -38.50 -8.53
N ALA A 795 26.80 -39.61 -7.81
CA ALA A 795 26.05 -40.80 -8.19
C ALA A 795 24.53 -40.55 -8.24
N ALA A 796 23.99 -39.74 -7.35
CA ALA A 796 22.58 -39.34 -7.35
C ALA A 796 22.25 -38.37 -8.50
N ILE A 797 23.12 -37.43 -8.85
CA ILE A 797 22.97 -36.54 -10.02
C ILE A 797 22.91 -37.38 -11.31
N ASN A 798 23.78 -38.37 -11.45
CA ASN A 798 23.88 -39.21 -12.64
C ASN A 798 22.75 -40.27 -12.77
N LYS A 799 21.80 -40.30 -11.83
CA LYS A 799 20.66 -41.22 -11.88
C LYS A 799 19.43 -40.51 -12.44
N ASN A 800 18.99 -40.92 -13.64
CA ASN A 800 17.90 -40.27 -14.38
C ASN A 800 16.58 -40.07 -13.60
N ASP A 801 16.23 -40.97 -12.67
CA ASP A 801 15.00 -40.86 -11.86
C ASP A 801 15.24 -40.18 -10.49
N SER A 802 16.37 -39.50 -10.32
CA SER A 802 16.74 -38.83 -9.07
C SER A 802 16.29 -37.37 -9.07
N PRO A 803 15.80 -36.82 -7.94
CA PRO A 803 15.58 -35.38 -7.78
C PRO A 803 16.82 -34.54 -8.10
N TRP A 804 18.01 -35.11 -7.88
CA TRP A 804 19.31 -34.48 -8.10
C TRP A 804 19.71 -34.37 -9.58
N SER A 805 19.01 -35.06 -10.48
CA SER A 805 19.32 -35.04 -11.92
C SER A 805 19.06 -33.69 -12.60
N VAL A 806 18.44 -32.75 -11.89
CA VAL A 806 18.26 -31.36 -12.33
C VAL A 806 19.55 -30.53 -12.25
N ALA A 807 20.59 -31.05 -11.60
CA ALA A 807 21.87 -30.36 -11.46
C ALA A 807 22.50 -30.06 -12.83
N ARG A 808 23.06 -28.85 -12.99
CA ARG A 808 23.73 -28.40 -14.21
C ARG A 808 25.24 -28.50 -14.06
N PHE A 809 25.94 -29.11 -15.03
CA PHE A 809 27.40 -29.09 -15.06
C PHE A 809 27.90 -27.86 -15.83
N ASP A 810 28.66 -27.01 -15.15
CA ASP A 810 29.10 -25.69 -15.64
C ASP A 810 30.60 -25.62 -15.94
N GLY A 811 31.25 -26.78 -16.12
CA GLY A 811 32.64 -26.85 -16.56
C GLY A 811 33.64 -26.94 -15.41
N SER A 812 34.74 -26.20 -15.50
CA SER A 812 35.85 -26.28 -14.55
C SER A 812 35.81 -25.20 -13.47
N ILE A 813 36.35 -25.49 -12.30
CA ILE A 813 36.60 -24.52 -11.22
C ILE A 813 38.06 -24.55 -10.79
N ASP A 814 38.68 -23.39 -10.69
CA ASP A 814 39.97 -23.19 -10.03
C ASP A 814 39.74 -22.66 -8.60
N LEU A 815 40.07 -23.49 -7.61
CA LEU A 815 39.88 -23.13 -6.21
C LEU A 815 40.84 -22.02 -5.76
N GLU A 816 41.95 -21.82 -6.49
CA GLU A 816 42.98 -20.82 -6.22
C GLU A 816 42.88 -19.57 -7.11
N SER A 817 41.84 -19.47 -7.96
CA SER A 817 41.57 -18.28 -8.78
C SER A 817 41.38 -17.04 -7.90
N ARG A 818 41.93 -15.90 -8.35
CA ARG A 818 41.86 -14.63 -7.65
C ARG A 818 40.55 -13.92 -7.96
N PRO A 819 40.00 -13.13 -7.00
CA PRO A 819 38.75 -12.42 -7.25
C PRO A 819 38.89 -11.34 -8.34
N PRO A 820 37.77 -10.95 -8.97
CA PRO A 820 37.71 -9.81 -9.87
C PRO A 820 38.29 -8.51 -9.28
N SER A 821 38.80 -7.64 -10.15
CA SER A 821 39.15 -6.26 -9.81
C SER A 821 38.03 -5.33 -10.29
N VAL A 822 37.22 -4.85 -9.36
CA VAL A 822 36.05 -4.00 -9.63
C VAL A 822 36.29 -2.53 -9.27
N VAL A 823 35.59 -1.63 -9.94
CA VAL A 823 35.62 -0.18 -9.69
C VAL A 823 34.19 0.37 -9.63
N ASP A 824 33.87 1.13 -8.58
CA ASP A 824 32.55 1.78 -8.44
C ASP A 824 32.19 2.64 -9.66
N ASP A 825 30.88 2.69 -9.97
CA ASP A 825 30.30 3.40 -11.11
C ASP A 825 29.54 4.67 -10.70
N GLU A 826 29.37 5.57 -11.68
CA GLU A 826 28.54 6.76 -11.55
C GLU A 826 27.65 6.95 -12.80
N ALA A 827 26.40 7.35 -12.57
CA ALA A 827 25.46 7.73 -13.61
C ALA A 827 24.67 9.00 -13.26
N HIS A 828 24.11 9.63 -14.29
CA HIS A 828 23.21 10.77 -14.15
C HIS A 828 21.94 10.52 -14.95
N THR A 829 20.81 10.96 -14.41
CA THR A 829 19.53 10.93 -15.13
C THR A 829 18.71 12.19 -14.85
N ALA A 830 17.79 12.50 -15.76
CA ALA A 830 16.82 13.57 -15.55
C ALA A 830 15.75 13.14 -14.52
N PHE A 831 15.04 14.12 -13.96
CA PHE A 831 13.94 13.89 -13.03
C PHE A 831 12.90 12.91 -13.61
N GLU A 832 12.53 11.88 -12.84
CA GLU A 832 11.56 10.84 -13.24
C GLU A 832 11.91 10.10 -14.55
N GLN A 833 13.19 10.06 -14.95
CA GLN A 833 13.65 9.30 -16.12
C GLN A 833 14.56 8.13 -15.72
N SER A 834 14.36 6.98 -16.34
CA SER A 834 15.25 5.82 -16.19
C SER A 834 16.59 6.04 -16.90
N VAL A 835 17.63 5.34 -16.46
CA VAL A 835 18.96 5.31 -17.10
C VAL A 835 19.47 3.87 -17.20
N VAL A 836 20.15 3.56 -18.30
CA VAL A 836 20.84 2.27 -18.51
C VAL A 836 22.35 2.46 -18.39
N VAL A 837 23.00 1.61 -17.59
CA VAL A 837 24.42 1.73 -17.22
C VAL A 837 25.12 0.38 -17.42
N ASP A 838 26.28 0.39 -18.08
CA ASP A 838 27.16 -0.77 -18.20
C ASP A 838 28.18 -0.74 -17.07
N VAL A 839 27.85 -1.44 -15.97
CA VAL A 839 28.60 -1.45 -14.71
C VAL A 839 29.79 -2.41 -14.70
N LEU A 840 30.03 -3.16 -15.78
CA LEU A 840 31.19 -4.05 -15.89
C LEU A 840 32.29 -3.47 -16.79
N LYS A 841 32.05 -2.29 -17.38
CA LYS A 841 32.91 -1.72 -18.43
C LYS A 841 34.32 -1.37 -17.96
N ASN A 842 34.45 -0.99 -16.71
CA ASN A 842 35.67 -0.59 -16.01
C ASN A 842 36.28 -1.74 -15.17
N ASP A 843 35.65 -2.91 -15.17
CA ASP A 843 36.05 -4.07 -14.37
C ASP A 843 36.91 -5.06 -15.17
N SER A 844 37.68 -5.87 -14.45
CA SER A 844 38.52 -6.90 -15.06
C SER A 844 38.81 -8.05 -14.12
N ASP A 845 39.19 -9.21 -14.66
CA ASP A 845 39.66 -10.34 -13.88
C ASP A 845 41.19 -10.54 -14.02
N PRO A 846 41.94 -10.68 -12.92
CA PRO A 846 43.39 -10.85 -12.96
C PRO A 846 43.90 -12.15 -13.61
N ASP A 847 43.09 -13.20 -13.61
CA ASP A 847 43.39 -14.52 -14.20
C ASP A 847 42.80 -14.67 -15.61
N GLY A 848 42.01 -13.68 -16.04
CA GLY A 848 41.38 -13.63 -17.36
C GLY A 848 40.05 -14.39 -17.42
N ASP A 849 39.49 -14.69 -16.25
CA ASP A 849 38.18 -15.33 -16.12
C ASP A 849 37.06 -14.36 -16.56
N SER A 850 35.92 -14.92 -16.99
CA SER A 850 34.75 -14.11 -17.33
C SER A 850 34.08 -13.58 -16.08
N ILE A 851 33.75 -12.29 -16.07
CA ILE A 851 33.02 -11.65 -14.98
C ILE A 851 31.54 -11.44 -15.32
N SER A 852 30.70 -11.45 -14.30
CA SER A 852 29.26 -11.19 -14.42
C SER A 852 28.72 -10.52 -13.15
N ILE A 853 27.56 -9.89 -13.24
CA ILE A 853 26.88 -9.36 -12.04
C ILE A 853 26.11 -10.47 -11.35
N ASP A 854 26.11 -10.51 -10.03
CA ASP A 854 25.40 -11.52 -9.28
C ASP A 854 24.87 -11.03 -7.92
N GLY A 855 23.56 -10.78 -7.85
CA GLY A 855 22.89 -10.15 -6.73
C GLY A 855 22.85 -8.62 -6.80
N ILE A 856 21.70 -8.02 -6.45
CA ILE A 856 21.48 -6.57 -6.41
C ILE A 856 20.75 -6.22 -5.12
N VAL A 857 21.29 -5.26 -4.38
CA VAL A 857 20.56 -4.58 -3.32
C VAL A 857 19.83 -3.37 -3.90
N GLN A 858 18.51 -3.39 -3.78
CA GLN A 858 17.62 -2.38 -4.32
C GLN A 858 17.87 -1.05 -3.62
N PRO A 859 18.03 0.04 -4.39
CA PRO A 859 18.45 1.31 -3.84
C PRO A 859 17.29 1.97 -3.06
N ARG A 860 17.59 3.00 -2.24
CA ARG A 860 16.60 3.59 -1.31
C ARG A 860 15.49 4.33 -2.05
N ASN A 861 15.84 5.06 -3.11
CA ASN A 861 14.94 6.01 -3.77
C ASN A 861 14.63 5.63 -5.23
N GLY A 862 14.76 4.35 -5.57
CA GLY A 862 14.48 3.82 -6.89
C GLY A 862 14.40 2.31 -6.91
N VAL A 863 14.40 1.76 -8.12
CA VAL A 863 14.56 0.33 -8.40
C VAL A 863 15.65 0.14 -9.45
N ALA A 864 16.41 -0.94 -9.31
CA ALA A 864 17.43 -1.33 -10.27
C ALA A 864 17.16 -2.75 -10.79
N PHE A 865 17.30 -2.94 -12.10
CA PHE A 865 17.11 -4.24 -12.74
C PHE A 865 18.36 -4.60 -13.54
N LYS A 866 18.81 -5.86 -13.44
CA LYS A 866 19.80 -6.43 -14.36
C LYS A 866 19.12 -6.78 -15.68
N ASN A 867 19.62 -6.23 -16.77
CA ASN A 867 19.20 -6.58 -18.13
C ASN A 867 19.91 -7.85 -18.62
N THR A 868 19.34 -8.49 -19.63
CA THR A 868 19.88 -9.73 -20.21
C THR A 868 21.26 -9.55 -20.84
N ASP A 869 21.63 -8.32 -21.21
CA ASP A 869 22.93 -7.97 -21.77
C ASP A 869 24.00 -7.66 -20.72
N GLY A 870 23.66 -7.72 -19.42
CA GLY A 870 24.57 -7.43 -18.32
C GLY A 870 24.60 -5.96 -17.89
N THR A 871 23.78 -5.09 -18.48
CA THR A 871 23.64 -3.70 -18.01
C THR A 871 22.62 -3.57 -16.88
N PHE A 872 22.67 -2.47 -16.13
CA PHE A 872 21.63 -2.08 -15.19
C PHE A 872 20.66 -1.08 -15.80
N GLU A 873 19.37 -1.27 -15.55
CA GLU A 873 18.34 -0.25 -15.71
C GLU A 873 17.96 0.27 -14.32
N TYR A 874 18.25 1.54 -14.04
CA TYR A 874 17.79 2.23 -12.83
C TYR A 874 16.59 3.10 -13.15
N ARG A 875 15.53 3.00 -12.34
CA ARG A 875 14.34 3.84 -12.39
C ARG A 875 14.14 4.53 -11.03
N PRO A 876 14.21 5.87 -10.95
CA PRO A 876 13.94 6.58 -9.70
C PRO A 876 12.47 6.43 -9.29
N ASN A 877 12.21 6.47 -7.98
CA ASN A 877 10.86 6.56 -7.44
C ASN A 877 10.19 7.86 -7.95
N ILE A 878 8.88 7.81 -8.16
CA ILE A 878 8.11 9.00 -8.58
C ILE A 878 8.35 10.12 -7.58
N GLY A 879 8.59 11.34 -8.06
CA GLY A 879 8.88 12.51 -7.22
C GLY A 879 10.31 12.61 -6.66
N PHE A 880 11.19 11.64 -6.87
CA PHE A 880 12.54 11.67 -6.30
C PHE A 880 13.53 12.51 -7.14
N SER A 881 14.37 13.27 -6.45
CA SER A 881 15.59 13.90 -6.99
C SER A 881 16.69 13.84 -5.94
N GLY A 882 17.96 13.75 -6.34
CA GLY A 882 19.08 13.57 -5.43
C GLY A 882 19.99 12.41 -5.81
N VAL A 883 20.75 11.90 -4.85
CA VAL A 883 21.68 10.78 -5.04
C VAL A 883 21.07 9.50 -4.52
N ASP A 884 21.17 8.43 -5.30
CA ASP A 884 20.80 7.08 -4.89
C ASP A 884 21.96 6.11 -5.15
N ILE A 885 22.04 5.02 -4.40
CA ILE A 885 23.15 4.07 -4.47
C ILE A 885 22.60 2.65 -4.64
N VAL A 886 23.02 1.99 -5.71
CA VAL A 886 22.76 0.57 -5.96
C VAL A 886 23.99 -0.22 -5.54
N GLN A 887 23.86 -1.08 -4.54
CA GLN A 887 24.90 -2.04 -4.15
C GLN A 887 24.71 -3.34 -4.95
N PHE A 888 25.79 -3.90 -5.48
CA PHE A 888 25.77 -5.16 -6.22
C PHE A 888 27.07 -5.93 -6.06
N TRP A 889 27.13 -7.16 -6.56
CA TRP A 889 28.37 -7.94 -6.60
C TRP A 889 28.72 -8.32 -8.02
N VAL A 890 30.02 -8.34 -8.30
CA VAL A 890 30.62 -8.90 -9.50
C VAL A 890 31.22 -10.25 -9.14
N SER A 891 30.89 -11.27 -9.91
CA SER A 891 31.37 -12.64 -9.78
C SER A 891 32.26 -13.03 -10.94
N ASP A 892 33.22 -13.92 -10.68
CA ASP A 892 33.91 -14.67 -11.73
C ASP A 892 33.30 -16.07 -11.93
N SER A 893 33.82 -16.83 -12.91
CA SER A 893 33.40 -18.21 -13.15
C SER A 893 33.83 -19.23 -12.07
N ASN A 894 34.66 -18.82 -11.10
CA ASN A 894 35.22 -19.66 -10.05
C ASN A 894 34.55 -19.45 -8.68
N GLY A 895 33.51 -18.60 -8.62
CA GLY A 895 32.74 -18.34 -7.41
C GLY A 895 33.38 -17.34 -6.45
N ASN A 896 34.28 -16.48 -6.95
CA ASN A 896 34.75 -15.34 -6.19
C ASN A 896 33.83 -14.14 -6.45
N PHE A 897 33.53 -13.39 -5.39
CA PHE A 897 32.61 -12.24 -5.43
C PHE A 897 33.29 -10.99 -4.91
N VAL A 898 33.09 -9.85 -5.58
CA VAL A 898 33.52 -8.54 -5.10
C VAL A 898 32.37 -7.56 -5.15
N GLU A 899 32.19 -6.84 -4.06
CA GLU A 899 31.15 -5.82 -3.94
C GLU A 899 31.53 -4.56 -4.73
N SER A 900 30.55 -3.93 -5.37
CA SER A 900 30.69 -2.63 -6.06
C SER A 900 29.42 -1.80 -5.88
N ASN A 901 29.52 -0.48 -6.07
CA ASN A 901 28.40 0.44 -6.01
C ASN A 901 28.23 1.21 -7.33
N LEU A 902 26.96 1.40 -7.72
CA LEU A 902 26.57 2.38 -8.73
C LEU A 902 25.92 3.57 -8.03
N THR A 903 26.55 4.74 -8.12
CA THR A 903 25.99 6.02 -7.65
C THR A 903 25.18 6.67 -8.77
N VAL A 904 23.90 6.94 -8.56
CA VAL A 904 23.03 7.60 -9.54
C VAL A 904 22.59 8.98 -9.05
N ASN A 905 22.89 10.01 -9.84
CA ASN A 905 22.46 11.38 -9.58
C ASN A 905 21.22 11.71 -10.41
N VAL A 906 20.08 11.93 -9.75
CA VAL A 906 18.80 12.32 -10.35
C VAL A 906 18.64 13.84 -10.27
N ALA A 907 18.47 14.50 -11.41
CA ALA A 907 18.30 15.95 -11.48
C ALA A 907 17.03 16.42 -10.74
N THR A 908 17.05 17.66 -10.26
CA THR A 908 15.85 18.34 -9.74
C THR A 908 14.86 18.67 -10.87
N PRO A 909 13.54 18.73 -10.60
CA PRO A 909 12.49 19.04 -11.58
C PRO A 909 12.65 20.35 -12.37
#